data_AF-A0A1H6W1Y1-F1
#
_entry.id   AF-A0A1H6W1Y1-F1
#
_cell.length_a   1.000
_cell.length_b   1.000
_cell.length_c   1.000
_cell.angle_alpha   90.00
_cell.angle_beta   90.00
_cell.angle_gamma   90.00
#
_symmetry.space_group_name_H-M   'P 1'
#
loop_
_entity.id
_entity.type
_entity.pdbx_description
1 polymer ?
#
loop_
_entity_poly.entity_id
_entity_poly.type
_entity_poly.pdbx_seq_one_letter_code
_entity_poly.pdbx_strand_id
1 'polypeptide(L)'
;MKQIIKKYCALLIALAMVLPVMSVRAFAAAQSSTKDGPAVEKIVTENGDGTHKIKLELTGKVNTTHEVTKANVLVVLDLSGSMNETAGGTTRLKAAKSAVNSVAETLLGKNGKNGAPKDLVEMGLITFANKATVQSFNTSTKTTSLTQFQNKVESLPASGGTNWEAALAAANNFNFGDSDKTYVIFVSDGNPTYRDSKFWYEFWKGPYGTGNEEKDNVQQCYDAAKDDARAIVNHPKDFYTIGCFGDVSRMQELTNYAYNSTNSGKYYSASNAAQLSTALNEIATAISNSLGQSNVKVTDGVTSLSKISANVDGTPSNFVYKKNGAVWANAPAAKIVDSKVVWDLSSVGALENNAKYSVEFDVWPSQDAFDLVADLNNGKQTYDSLSNEIKSQIKKDDDTGKYFLNTNTDLKTNFTYNNQDLEEKFDAGDNSMEVLSSTISLEKLWENNLDNRSAEPVTLNLTKDGNVYLTKELNEDNNFKLDNIYVAPGIMRDGKVLVTGHDYSVTEPADSAYHWELNADTYHPMLIDGKLKMLKKDDNNGTYTIDGKKYSVVDAADATLKAKNSRRSYLNFTKKVTEAQANTASKDDLFSYNVTINAADNKEVWFAVKDESGNYVTNLETTATQDGNYYKVDSGKQFTVKLKRDWNFRAINLLSNTTYSIEETDIPDGYVFENYQINEGNINVAGNKVTGTIAAANKAYNLTNTNKYNGYFYVYHSSNNQVEKVSITDSRVVNGKFDLTKEVSKDYLYGGYFKAYGQTTSTDNQIKALTYTDGKATDPNGTAYTGSKSSTWKAVNAYKVNGKTDFAPEVNHVYYLKEVPNAYFRPRMEVIYDTRKSTQPVTNLYIFTATDDANYSSVSLSPVGKTKLYPSAVIRNYDGTVKKYLTVRGEFKPLSRGYIALLNVKDKVKNKTDFEFTPTYETLDGVEVNGVVKRTVAFGNGNYVPNSNGDTVAPGLHHTDVNI
;
A
#
# COMPACT_ATOMS: atom_id res chain seq x y z
N MET A 1 44.72 32.95 -20.07
CA MET A 1 44.07 34.00 -19.26
C MET A 1 42.69 34.49 -19.78
N LYS A 2 42.31 34.22 -21.04
CA LYS A 2 40.93 34.45 -21.56
C LYS A 2 40.00 33.22 -21.55
N GLN A 3 40.42 32.10 -20.93
CA GLN A 3 39.64 30.85 -20.85
C GLN A 3 39.15 30.49 -19.44
N ILE A 4 39.50 31.31 -18.44
CA ILE A 4 39.05 31.15 -17.05
C ILE A 4 37.81 32.03 -16.76
N ILE A 5 37.52 33.03 -17.58
CA ILE A 5 36.39 33.97 -17.36
C ILE A 5 35.04 33.42 -17.85
N LYS A 6 35.01 32.41 -18.75
CA LYS A 6 33.74 31.79 -19.22
C LYS A 6 33.20 30.68 -18.30
N LYS A 7 34.00 30.16 -17.37
CA LYS A 7 33.57 29.12 -16.40
C LYS A 7 33.01 29.69 -15.08
N TYR A 8 33.04 31.00 -14.88
CA TYR A 8 32.51 31.66 -13.67
C TYR A 8 31.24 32.50 -13.89
N CYS A 9 30.72 32.60 -15.12
CA CYS A 9 29.44 33.28 -15.39
C CYS A 9 28.21 32.34 -15.37
N ALA A 10 28.38 31.03 -15.19
CA ALA A 10 27.27 30.06 -15.10
C ALA A 10 27.09 29.46 -13.69
N LEU A 11 27.83 29.97 -12.69
CA LEU A 11 27.81 29.49 -11.31
C LEU A 11 27.49 30.61 -10.30
N LEU A 12 26.68 31.58 -10.72
CA LEU A 12 26.32 32.78 -9.93
C LEU A 12 24.80 33.06 -9.95
N ILE A 13 23.97 32.02 -10.03
CA ILE A 13 22.52 32.07 -9.72
C ILE A 13 22.14 30.89 -8.82
N ALA A 14 22.91 30.62 -7.78
CA ALA A 14 22.58 29.58 -6.79
C ALA A 14 23.35 29.78 -5.47
N LEU A 15 23.33 30.98 -4.89
CA LEU A 15 23.56 31.17 -3.44
C LEU A 15 23.19 32.59 -2.99
N ALA A 16 21.93 32.97 -3.16
CA ALA A 16 21.38 34.05 -2.33
C ALA A 16 20.96 33.40 -1.01
N MET A 17 21.86 33.41 -0.02
CA MET A 17 21.45 33.26 1.37
C MET A 17 20.52 34.44 1.67
N VAL A 18 19.22 34.19 1.61
CA VAL A 18 18.19 35.12 2.08
C VAL A 18 18.31 35.14 3.60
N LEU A 19 19.07 36.10 4.11
CA LEU A 19 18.76 36.70 5.41
C LEU A 19 17.29 37.14 5.34
N PRO A 20 16.44 36.83 6.33
CA PRO A 20 15.09 37.38 6.38
C PRO A 20 15.21 38.87 6.70
N VAL A 21 15.53 39.67 5.68
CA VAL A 21 15.20 41.09 5.67
C VAL A 21 13.68 41.08 5.54
N MET A 22 12.98 41.29 6.65
CA MET A 22 11.57 41.67 6.61
C MET A 22 11.48 42.87 5.68
N SER A 23 11.09 42.62 4.43
CA SER A 23 10.71 43.66 3.48
C SER A 23 9.39 44.22 3.98
N VAL A 24 9.48 45.18 4.89
CA VAL A 24 8.37 46.06 5.21
C VAL A 24 8.12 46.89 3.95
N ARG A 25 7.29 46.39 3.04
CA ARG A 25 6.76 47.19 1.94
C ARG A 25 6.00 48.36 2.57
N ALA A 26 6.26 49.56 2.07
CA ALA A 26 5.63 50.78 2.55
C ALA A 26 4.10 50.61 2.55
N PHE A 27 3.49 50.80 3.71
CA PHE A 27 2.05 50.62 3.94
C PHE A 27 1.26 51.59 3.06
N ALA A 28 0.26 51.09 2.33
CA ALA A 28 -0.75 51.94 1.74
C ALA A 28 -1.50 52.63 2.89
N ALA A 29 -1.54 53.97 2.90
CA ALA A 29 -2.31 54.70 3.90
C ALA A 29 -3.79 54.28 3.83
N ALA A 30 -4.45 54.14 4.99
CA ALA A 30 -5.87 53.81 5.07
C ALA A 30 -6.70 54.65 4.08
N GLN A 31 -7.45 53.98 3.21
CA GLN A 31 -8.23 54.67 2.19
C GLN A 31 -9.42 55.35 2.86
N SER A 32 -9.43 56.68 2.82
CA SER A 32 -10.53 57.48 3.36
C SER A 32 -11.79 57.23 2.54
N SER A 33 -12.91 57.06 3.24
CA SER A 33 -14.23 56.96 2.59
C SER A 33 -14.60 58.27 1.89
N THR A 34 -15.17 58.14 0.69
CA THR A 34 -15.76 59.21 -0.13
C THR A 34 -17.25 59.39 0.12
N LYS A 35 -17.91 58.44 0.81
CA LYS A 35 -19.33 58.47 1.19
C LYS A 35 -19.55 58.66 2.69
N ASP A 36 -18.54 59.19 3.37
CA ASP A 36 -18.55 59.40 4.82
C ASP A 36 -18.90 58.15 5.64
N GLY A 37 -18.41 56.99 5.18
CA GLY A 37 -18.34 55.74 5.92
C GLY A 37 -17.01 55.55 6.66
N PRO A 38 -16.77 54.36 7.23
CA PRO A 38 -15.49 54.03 7.84
C PRO A 38 -14.37 54.02 6.79
N ALA A 39 -13.19 54.50 7.16
CA ALA A 39 -11.99 54.27 6.35
C ALA A 39 -11.56 52.80 6.46
N VAL A 40 -11.03 52.24 5.38
CA VAL A 40 -10.64 50.83 5.31
C VAL A 40 -9.17 50.71 4.94
N GLU A 41 -8.46 49.80 5.61
CA GLU A 41 -7.10 49.42 5.28
C GLU A 41 -6.99 47.89 5.21
N LYS A 42 -6.39 47.37 4.14
CA LYS A 42 -6.05 45.96 3.98
C LYS A 42 -4.54 45.81 3.98
N ILE A 43 -4.03 45.01 4.90
CA ILE A 43 -2.61 44.72 5.05
C ILE A 43 -2.40 43.23 4.82
N VAL A 44 -1.45 42.88 3.96
CA VAL A 44 -1.01 41.50 3.73
C VAL A 44 0.43 41.37 4.20
N THR A 45 0.72 40.34 5.00
CA THR A 45 2.07 40.10 5.55
C THR A 45 2.42 38.63 5.41
N GLU A 46 3.60 38.32 4.91
CA GLU A 46 4.10 36.93 4.86
C GLU A 46 4.28 36.36 6.27
N ASN A 47 3.80 35.14 6.50
CA ASN A 47 4.02 34.43 7.77
C ASN A 47 5.38 33.69 7.78
N GLY A 48 6.06 33.60 6.63
CA GLY A 48 7.33 32.88 6.48
C GLY A 48 7.20 31.37 6.35
N ASP A 49 5.97 30.83 6.26
CA ASP A 49 5.65 29.41 6.17
C ASP A 49 4.99 29.00 4.83
N GLY A 50 4.84 29.95 3.90
CA GLY A 50 4.08 29.79 2.66
C GLY A 50 2.65 30.31 2.72
N THR A 51 2.19 30.72 3.89
CA THR A 51 0.92 31.43 4.10
C THR A 51 1.15 32.92 4.35
N HIS A 52 0.10 33.71 4.18
CA HIS A 52 0.12 35.15 4.40
C HIS A 52 -1.03 35.52 5.35
N LYS A 53 -0.78 36.46 6.25
CA LYS A 53 -1.79 37.05 7.11
C LYS A 53 -2.43 38.25 6.43
N ILE A 54 -3.75 38.25 6.33
CA ILE A 54 -4.55 39.42 5.98
C ILE A 54 -5.05 40.06 7.27
N LYS A 55 -4.89 41.38 7.38
CA LYS A 55 -5.56 42.23 8.36
C LYS A 55 -6.47 43.22 7.62
N LEU A 56 -7.76 43.15 7.91
CA LEU A 56 -8.73 44.17 7.50
C LEU A 56 -8.98 45.10 8.68
N GLU A 57 -8.66 46.38 8.54
CA GLU A 57 -8.84 47.41 9.58
C GLU A 57 -9.86 48.46 9.13
N LEU A 58 -10.82 48.76 10.00
CA LEU A 58 -11.82 49.80 9.86
C LEU A 58 -11.54 50.91 10.86
N THR A 59 -11.52 52.16 10.40
CA THR A 59 -11.44 53.33 11.29
C THR A 59 -12.79 54.05 11.31
N GLY A 60 -13.41 54.11 12.50
CA GLY A 60 -14.67 54.84 12.69
C GLY A 60 -14.50 56.33 12.44
N LYS A 61 -15.49 56.98 11.84
CA LYS A 61 -15.46 58.42 11.54
C LYS A 61 -16.76 59.07 12.04
N VAL A 62 -16.65 60.29 12.57
CA VAL A 62 -17.81 61.16 12.79
C VAL A 62 -17.75 62.26 11.73
N ASN A 63 -18.84 62.44 10.98
CA ASN A 63 -18.84 63.38 9.86
C ASN A 63 -19.12 64.82 10.31
N THR A 64 -18.59 65.77 9.55
CA THR A 64 -18.45 67.18 9.91
C THR A 64 -18.85 68.12 8.77
N THR A 65 -19.25 67.58 7.61
CA THR A 65 -19.36 68.32 6.34
C THR A 65 -20.71 68.27 5.60
N HIS A 66 -21.74 67.60 6.13
CA HIS A 66 -23.15 67.73 5.71
C HIS A 66 -24.00 67.92 6.97
N GLU A 67 -25.12 68.69 6.92
CA GLU A 67 -25.93 69.07 8.09
C GLU A 67 -25.97 67.95 9.13
N VAL A 68 -25.14 68.13 10.17
CA VAL A 68 -24.84 67.08 11.13
C VAL A 68 -26.10 66.86 11.92
N THR A 69 -26.48 65.62 12.20
CA THR A 69 -27.52 65.35 13.20
C THR A 69 -26.97 65.80 14.56
N LYS A 70 -27.19 67.08 14.88
CA LYS A 70 -26.84 67.68 16.16
C LYS A 70 -27.83 67.24 17.21
N ALA A 71 -27.44 67.31 18.47
CA ALA A 71 -28.29 66.91 19.58
C ALA A 71 -28.38 68.02 20.63
N ASN A 72 -29.60 68.29 21.06
CA ASN A 72 -29.90 69.09 22.23
C ASN A 72 -30.10 68.17 23.43
N VAL A 73 -29.47 68.48 24.56
CA VAL A 73 -29.64 67.71 25.79
C VAL A 73 -30.00 68.62 26.94
N LEU A 74 -31.19 68.42 27.50
CA LEU A 74 -31.71 69.17 28.62
C LEU A 74 -31.66 68.31 29.88
N VAL A 75 -30.78 68.65 30.82
CA VAL A 75 -30.75 68.01 32.14
C VAL A 75 -31.70 68.76 33.07
N VAL A 76 -32.60 68.04 33.73
CA VAL A 76 -33.54 68.55 34.73
C VAL A 76 -33.17 67.93 36.07
N LEU A 77 -32.46 68.68 36.91
CA LEU A 77 -31.81 68.19 38.12
C LEU A 77 -32.53 68.66 39.39
N ASP A 78 -32.93 67.70 40.21
CA ASP A 78 -33.49 67.96 41.53
C ASP A 78 -32.43 68.51 42.49
N LEU A 79 -32.78 69.59 43.19
CA LEU A 79 -31.99 70.25 44.23
C LEU A 79 -32.73 70.28 45.57
N SER A 80 -33.80 69.50 45.75
CA SER A 80 -34.56 69.40 46.99
C SER A 80 -33.66 69.08 48.20
N GLY A 81 -34.15 69.36 49.40
CA GLY A 81 -33.41 69.16 50.64
C GLY A 81 -33.00 67.70 50.87
N SER A 82 -33.81 66.74 50.39
CA SER A 82 -33.49 65.30 50.40
C SER A 82 -32.23 64.98 49.61
N MET A 83 -31.90 65.76 48.59
CA MET A 83 -30.65 65.60 47.83
C MET A 83 -29.40 65.92 48.68
N ASN A 84 -29.52 66.58 49.84
CA ASN A 84 -28.41 66.77 50.77
C ASN A 84 -28.17 65.56 51.71
N GLU A 85 -29.05 64.55 51.68
CA GLU A 85 -28.89 63.34 52.48
C GLU A 85 -27.71 62.50 51.99
N THR A 86 -27.11 61.73 52.91
CA THR A 86 -25.97 60.87 52.62
C THR A 86 -26.41 59.56 51.99
N ALA A 87 -25.82 59.20 50.85
CA ALA A 87 -25.94 57.90 50.20
C ALA A 87 -24.55 57.36 49.85
N GLY A 88 -24.15 56.24 50.46
CA GLY A 88 -22.89 55.56 50.12
C GLY A 88 -21.62 56.39 50.32
N GLY A 89 -21.53 57.19 51.40
CA GLY A 89 -20.34 57.98 51.74
C GLY A 89 -20.22 59.34 51.04
N THR A 90 -21.22 59.74 50.26
CA THR A 90 -21.36 61.06 49.64
C THR A 90 -22.79 61.58 49.80
N THR A 91 -23.09 62.85 49.53
CA THR A 91 -24.50 63.29 49.41
C THR A 91 -25.09 62.86 48.07
N ARG A 92 -26.42 62.64 48.02
CA ARG A 92 -27.14 62.30 46.79
C ARG A 92 -26.91 63.33 45.68
N LEU A 93 -26.95 64.61 46.02
CA LEU A 93 -26.67 65.73 45.11
C LEU A 93 -25.25 65.64 44.56
N LYS A 94 -24.24 65.36 45.40
CA LYS A 94 -22.86 65.26 44.95
C LYS A 94 -22.68 64.09 43.97
N ALA A 95 -23.32 62.95 44.22
CA ALA A 95 -23.30 61.83 43.27
C ALA A 95 -24.02 62.18 41.95
N ALA A 96 -25.17 62.86 42.00
CA ALA A 96 -25.89 63.32 40.82
C ALA A 96 -25.09 64.33 39.99
N LYS A 97 -24.42 65.30 40.65
CA LYS A 97 -23.50 66.23 39.99
C LYS A 97 -22.37 65.51 39.25
N SER A 98 -21.70 64.56 39.92
CA SER A 98 -20.63 63.78 39.30
C SER A 98 -21.12 63.00 38.07
N ALA A 99 -22.29 62.37 38.16
CA ALA A 99 -22.84 61.61 37.04
C ALA A 99 -23.31 62.52 35.88
N VAL A 100 -23.94 63.66 36.17
CA VAL A 100 -24.31 64.67 35.16
C VAL A 100 -23.07 65.25 34.48
N ASN A 101 -21.99 65.49 35.24
CA ASN A 101 -20.72 65.96 34.69
C ASN A 101 -20.04 64.91 33.79
N SER A 102 -20.18 63.61 34.08
CA SER A 102 -19.73 62.51 33.22
C SER A 102 -20.47 62.48 31.88
N VAL A 103 -21.79 62.74 31.90
CA VAL A 103 -22.59 62.88 30.66
C VAL A 103 -22.15 64.08 29.85
N ALA A 104 -21.97 65.23 30.50
CA ALA A 104 -21.46 66.41 29.85
C ALA A 104 -20.08 66.16 29.22
N GLU A 105 -19.17 65.51 29.94
CA GLU A 105 -17.85 65.15 29.42
C GLU A 105 -17.94 64.23 28.19
N THR A 106 -18.81 63.23 28.24
CA THR A 106 -19.05 62.32 27.12
C THR A 106 -19.62 63.04 25.90
N LEU A 107 -20.59 63.95 26.09
CA LEU A 107 -21.34 64.57 25.01
C LEU A 107 -20.70 65.88 24.52
N LEU A 108 -20.56 66.89 25.39
CA LEU A 108 -19.91 68.17 25.07
C LEU A 108 -18.41 67.99 24.79
N GLY A 109 -17.76 66.97 25.34
CA GLY A 109 -16.37 66.66 25.02
C GLY A 109 -16.15 66.29 23.56
N LYS A 110 -17.21 65.97 22.80
CA LYS A 110 -17.15 65.72 21.35
C LYS A 110 -17.13 67.02 20.53
N ASN A 111 -17.60 68.14 21.09
CA ASN A 111 -17.67 69.42 20.38
C ASN A 111 -16.27 69.90 19.95
N GLY A 112 -16.12 70.26 18.68
CA GLY A 112 -14.87 70.79 18.13
C GLY A 112 -13.68 69.81 18.14
N LYS A 113 -13.89 68.54 18.49
CA LYS A 113 -12.86 67.49 18.44
C LYS A 113 -12.95 66.73 17.12
N ASN A 114 -11.79 66.33 16.59
CA ASN A 114 -11.71 65.44 15.43
C ASN A 114 -12.54 65.92 14.22
N GLY A 115 -12.55 67.24 14.00
CA GLY A 115 -13.29 67.89 12.92
C GLY A 115 -14.76 68.20 13.22
N ALA A 116 -15.36 67.66 14.29
CA ALA A 116 -16.77 67.88 14.62
C ALA A 116 -17.12 69.37 14.75
N PRO A 117 -18.37 69.78 14.44
CA PRO A 117 -18.83 71.13 14.73
C PRO A 117 -18.60 71.50 16.19
N LYS A 118 -18.37 72.79 16.44
CA LYS A 118 -18.23 73.32 17.81
C LYS A 118 -19.55 73.26 18.60
N ASP A 119 -20.65 73.02 17.90
CA ASP A 119 -22.02 72.92 18.37
C ASP A 119 -22.65 71.57 17.96
N LEU A 120 -21.86 70.49 17.94
CA LEU A 120 -22.38 69.13 17.70
C LEU A 120 -23.42 68.73 18.76
N VAL A 121 -23.18 69.13 20.00
CA VAL A 121 -24.10 69.00 21.13
C VAL A 121 -24.27 70.35 21.81
N GLU A 122 -25.51 70.73 22.07
CA GLU A 122 -25.83 71.83 22.98
C GLU A 122 -26.52 71.29 24.24
N MET A 123 -26.13 71.79 25.41
CA MET A 123 -26.72 71.37 26.68
C MET A 123 -27.41 72.52 27.40
N GLY A 124 -28.61 72.22 27.93
CA GLY A 124 -29.37 73.07 28.84
C GLY A 124 -29.45 72.44 30.23
N LEU A 125 -29.67 73.27 31.25
CA LEU A 125 -29.83 72.82 32.63
C LEU A 125 -31.02 73.52 33.28
N ILE A 126 -31.98 72.73 33.74
CA ILE A 126 -33.04 73.16 34.65
C ILE A 126 -32.75 72.54 35.99
N THR A 127 -32.91 73.33 37.04
CA THR A 127 -32.85 72.83 38.41
C THR A 127 -34.16 73.09 39.09
N PHE A 128 -34.56 72.24 40.02
CA PHE A 128 -35.82 72.47 40.73
C PHE A 128 -35.76 72.08 42.19
N ALA A 129 -36.59 72.76 42.97
CA ALA A 129 -36.91 72.43 44.35
C ALA A 129 -38.39 72.79 44.59
N ASN A 130 -38.68 73.78 45.44
CA ASN A 130 -40.03 74.38 45.54
C ASN A 130 -40.50 74.97 44.20
N LYS A 131 -39.57 75.45 43.38
CA LYS A 131 -39.79 76.06 42.06
C LYS A 131 -38.72 75.55 41.09
N ALA A 132 -39.01 75.59 39.79
CA ALA A 132 -38.03 75.34 38.75
C ALA A 132 -37.27 76.62 38.36
N THR A 133 -36.00 76.47 38.02
CA THR A 133 -35.12 77.56 37.56
C THR A 133 -34.37 77.09 36.33
N VAL A 134 -34.52 77.81 35.22
CA VAL A 134 -33.69 77.66 34.03
C VAL A 134 -32.33 78.30 34.32
N GLN A 135 -31.26 77.51 34.24
CA GLN A 135 -29.93 78.00 34.55
C GLN A 135 -29.31 78.71 33.35
N SER A 136 -28.72 79.88 33.60
CA SER A 136 -27.98 80.62 32.57
C SER A 136 -26.50 80.25 32.57
N PHE A 137 -25.94 80.10 31.38
CA PHE A 137 -24.52 79.99 31.07
C PHE A 137 -24.08 81.32 30.45
N ASN A 138 -23.67 82.27 31.32
CA ASN A 138 -23.43 83.66 30.95
C ASN A 138 -24.71 84.34 30.39
N THR A 139 -24.74 84.74 29.12
CA THR A 139 -25.88 85.42 28.48
C THR A 139 -26.87 84.47 27.79
N SER A 140 -26.66 83.15 27.85
CA SER A 140 -27.47 82.12 27.19
C SER A 140 -28.06 81.13 28.19
N THR A 141 -29.17 80.47 27.84
CA THR A 141 -29.77 79.37 28.62
C THR A 141 -29.24 77.99 28.23
N LYS A 142 -28.42 77.93 27.17
CA LYS A 142 -27.76 76.72 26.63
C LYS A 142 -26.26 76.94 26.45
N THR A 143 -25.47 75.87 26.43
CA THR A 143 -24.02 75.95 26.22
C THR A 143 -23.47 74.78 25.38
N THR A 144 -22.41 75.06 24.63
CA THR A 144 -21.56 74.06 23.95
C THR A 144 -20.25 73.82 24.70
N SER A 145 -20.02 74.52 25.82
CA SER A 145 -18.79 74.47 26.61
C SER A 145 -18.90 73.52 27.78
N LEU A 146 -18.13 72.43 27.74
CA LEU A 146 -18.00 71.47 28.84
C LEU A 146 -17.69 72.16 30.18
N THR A 147 -16.70 73.06 30.18
CA THR A 147 -16.27 73.78 31.39
C THR A 147 -17.36 74.68 31.96
N GLN A 148 -18.11 75.41 31.11
CA GLN A 148 -19.22 76.25 31.60
C GLN A 148 -20.32 75.40 32.24
N PHE A 149 -20.64 74.27 31.60
CA PHE A 149 -21.65 73.35 32.11
C PHE A 149 -21.24 72.76 33.47
N GLN A 150 -20.03 72.20 33.54
CA GLN A 150 -19.51 71.58 34.77
C GLN A 150 -19.41 72.58 35.92
N ASN A 151 -18.87 73.79 35.69
CA ASN A 151 -18.79 74.83 36.71
C ASN A 151 -20.17 75.21 37.26
N LYS A 152 -21.18 75.28 36.36
CA LYS A 152 -22.55 75.59 36.77
C LYS A 152 -23.13 74.47 37.63
N VAL A 153 -23.01 73.22 37.20
CA VAL A 153 -23.49 72.03 37.95
C VAL A 153 -22.85 71.96 39.34
N GLU A 154 -21.53 72.16 39.44
CA GLU A 154 -20.81 72.09 40.71
C GLU A 154 -21.24 73.18 41.70
N SER A 155 -21.65 74.36 41.21
CA SER A 155 -22.08 75.49 42.06
C SER A 155 -23.44 75.33 42.75
N LEU A 156 -24.24 74.33 42.37
CA LEU A 156 -25.64 74.23 42.80
C LEU A 156 -25.78 73.74 44.25
N PRO A 157 -26.50 74.45 45.14
CA PRO A 157 -26.80 73.97 46.48
C PRO A 157 -28.10 73.13 46.52
N ALA A 158 -28.22 72.24 47.51
CA ALA A 158 -29.51 71.61 47.84
C ALA A 158 -30.33 72.53 48.76
N SER A 159 -31.62 72.71 48.50
CA SER A 159 -32.54 73.50 49.32
C SER A 159 -34.00 73.28 48.89
N GLY A 160 -34.95 73.32 49.82
CA GLY A 160 -36.40 73.27 49.54
C GLY A 160 -36.99 71.86 49.46
N GLY A 161 -38.23 71.75 48.97
CA GLY A 161 -38.91 70.49 48.64
C GLY A 161 -38.85 70.19 47.15
N THR A 162 -39.79 69.39 46.64
CA THR A 162 -39.68 68.72 45.32
C THR A 162 -40.89 69.02 44.43
N ASN A 163 -40.77 69.91 43.45
CA ASN A 163 -41.86 70.33 42.57
C ASN A 163 -41.67 69.79 41.13
N TRP A 164 -42.24 68.61 40.85
CA TRP A 164 -42.15 67.99 39.52
C TRP A 164 -42.93 68.76 38.45
N GLU A 165 -44.12 69.30 38.77
CA GLU A 165 -44.95 70.08 37.83
C GLU A 165 -44.15 71.26 37.28
N ALA A 166 -43.59 72.09 38.17
CA ALA A 166 -42.80 73.24 37.76
C ALA A 166 -41.59 72.83 36.89
N ALA A 167 -40.92 71.73 37.24
CA ALA A 167 -39.73 71.25 36.54
C ALA A 167 -40.05 70.76 35.12
N LEU A 168 -41.12 69.98 34.98
CA LEU A 168 -41.56 69.41 33.70
C LEU A 168 -42.19 70.48 32.81
N ALA A 169 -42.97 71.41 33.36
CA ALA A 169 -43.47 72.56 32.64
C ALA A 169 -42.32 73.44 32.11
N ALA A 170 -41.28 73.68 32.93
CA ALA A 170 -40.08 74.38 32.48
C ALA A 170 -39.34 73.62 31.37
N ALA A 171 -39.22 72.29 31.48
CA ALA A 171 -38.56 71.46 30.47
C ALA A 171 -39.33 71.40 29.14
N ASN A 172 -40.66 71.37 29.22
CA ASN A 172 -41.53 71.43 28.05
C ASN A 172 -41.35 72.76 27.30
N ASN A 173 -41.30 73.87 28.03
CA ASN A 173 -41.16 75.22 27.47
C ASN A 173 -39.72 75.62 27.12
N PHE A 174 -38.71 74.85 27.53
CA PHE A 174 -37.32 75.13 27.18
C PHE A 174 -37.13 75.00 25.67
N ASN A 175 -36.60 76.06 25.07
CA ASN A 175 -36.30 76.18 23.65
C ASN A 175 -34.81 76.37 23.45
N PHE A 176 -34.17 75.47 22.70
CA PHE A 176 -32.79 75.62 22.28
C PHE A 176 -32.66 76.65 21.15
N GLY A 177 -33.71 76.93 20.38
CA GLY A 177 -33.68 77.94 19.30
C GLY A 177 -33.29 77.38 17.94
N ASP A 178 -33.37 76.07 17.78
CA ASP A 178 -33.14 75.30 16.56
C ASP A 178 -34.14 74.12 16.50
N SER A 179 -34.02 73.27 15.48
CA SER A 179 -34.85 72.08 15.29
C SER A 179 -34.10 70.78 15.63
N ASP A 180 -32.97 70.85 16.34
CA ASP A 180 -32.16 69.68 16.62
C ASP A 180 -32.86 68.75 17.61
N LYS A 181 -32.64 67.43 17.46
CA LYS A 181 -33.32 66.43 18.27
C LYS A 181 -33.00 66.66 19.75
N THR A 182 -34.05 66.79 20.56
CA THR A 182 -33.93 67.16 21.97
C THR A 182 -34.17 65.96 22.88
N TYR A 183 -33.22 65.72 23.78
CA TYR A 183 -33.24 64.69 24.80
C TYR A 183 -33.39 65.35 26.19
N VAL A 184 -34.44 65.02 26.94
CA VAL A 184 -34.69 65.54 28.28
C VAL A 184 -34.35 64.45 29.30
N ILE A 185 -33.50 64.75 30.27
CA ILE A 185 -33.06 63.81 31.32
C ILE A 185 -33.49 64.35 32.67
N PHE A 186 -34.52 63.75 33.26
CA PHE A 186 -35.10 64.14 34.54
C PHE A 186 -34.52 63.29 35.68
N VAL A 187 -33.85 63.92 36.64
CA VAL A 187 -33.14 63.25 37.74
C VAL A 187 -33.68 63.75 39.08
N SER A 188 -34.27 62.87 39.89
CA SER A 188 -34.84 63.20 41.22
C SER A 188 -34.75 62.02 42.18
N ASP A 189 -34.68 62.33 43.48
CA ASP A 189 -34.49 61.32 44.53
C ASP A 189 -35.73 60.92 45.33
N GLY A 190 -36.86 61.59 45.10
CA GLY A 190 -38.05 61.39 45.93
C GLY A 190 -39.35 61.77 45.24
N ASN A 191 -40.45 61.64 45.96
CA ASN A 191 -41.78 61.96 45.46
C ASN A 191 -41.98 63.49 45.36
N PRO A 192 -42.88 63.98 44.49
CA PRO A 192 -43.19 65.40 44.45
C PRO A 192 -43.93 65.81 45.74
N THR A 193 -43.46 66.88 46.38
CA THR A 193 -44.01 67.45 47.63
C THR A 193 -44.58 68.85 47.47
N TYR A 194 -44.37 69.45 46.29
CA TYR A 194 -44.90 70.74 45.86
C TYR A 194 -45.42 70.68 44.40
N ARG A 195 -46.28 71.62 44.03
CA ARG A 195 -46.88 71.78 42.70
C ARG A 195 -47.27 73.25 42.46
N ASP A 196 -47.47 73.69 41.22
CA ASP A 196 -47.87 75.07 40.89
C ASP A 196 -49.38 75.21 40.66
N SER A 197 -50.04 74.15 40.19
CA SER A 197 -51.49 74.08 40.03
C SER A 197 -52.21 74.28 41.37
N LYS A 198 -53.36 74.97 41.33
CA LYS A 198 -54.20 75.21 42.52
C LYS A 198 -55.11 74.02 42.83
N PHE A 199 -55.55 73.88 44.07
CA PHE A 199 -56.88 73.30 44.36
C PHE A 199 -57.67 74.37 45.12
N TRP A 200 -58.80 74.81 44.55
CA TRP A 200 -59.76 75.75 45.12
C TRP A 200 -59.25 77.20 45.34
N TYR A 201 -60.21 78.12 45.46
CA TYR A 201 -60.07 79.58 45.27
C TYR A 201 -59.19 80.28 46.34
N GLU A 202 -57.87 80.18 46.24
CA GLU A 202 -56.93 80.91 47.12
C GLU A 202 -56.09 81.96 46.39
N PHE A 203 -55.84 83.08 47.09
CA PHE A 203 -55.03 84.23 46.67
C PHE A 203 -53.51 84.01 46.80
N TRP A 204 -53.08 82.81 47.23
CA TRP A 204 -51.68 82.52 47.45
C TRP A 204 -50.88 82.41 46.14
N LYS A 205 -49.68 83.02 46.12
CA LYS A 205 -48.82 83.18 44.93
C LYS A 205 -47.54 82.32 44.96
N GLY A 206 -47.44 81.34 45.85
CA GLY A 206 -46.33 80.39 45.92
C GLY A 206 -46.67 79.00 45.35
N PRO A 207 -45.76 78.01 45.48
CA PRO A 207 -45.97 76.61 45.05
C PRO A 207 -46.75 75.77 46.08
N TYR A 208 -47.90 75.21 45.72
CA TYR A 208 -48.81 74.49 46.62
C TYR A 208 -48.20 73.17 47.09
N GLY A 209 -48.48 72.80 48.35
CA GLY A 209 -47.99 71.56 48.95
C GLY A 209 -47.49 71.79 50.37
N THR A 210 -47.35 70.70 51.12
CA THR A 210 -46.91 70.75 52.53
C THR A 210 -45.39 70.63 52.68
N GLY A 211 -44.68 70.27 51.60
CA GLY A 211 -43.27 69.90 51.67
C GLY A 211 -43.00 68.54 52.32
N ASN A 212 -44.05 67.84 52.79
CA ASN A 212 -43.97 66.53 53.40
C ASN A 212 -44.48 65.45 52.43
N GLU A 213 -43.94 64.22 52.53
CA GLU A 213 -44.37 63.07 51.74
C GLU A 213 -45.65 62.39 52.27
N GLU A 214 -46.62 63.19 52.73
CA GLU A 214 -47.94 62.66 53.10
C GLU A 214 -48.68 62.15 51.86
N LYS A 215 -49.37 61.00 51.98
CA LYS A 215 -49.99 60.28 50.86
C LYS A 215 -50.85 61.18 49.95
N ASP A 216 -51.69 62.02 50.54
CA ASP A 216 -52.59 62.90 49.80
C ASP A 216 -51.84 64.06 49.13
N ASN A 217 -50.81 64.61 49.79
CA ASN A 217 -49.96 65.66 49.22
C ASN A 217 -49.17 65.12 48.00
N VAL A 218 -48.51 63.98 48.17
CA VAL A 218 -47.75 63.32 47.10
C VAL A 218 -48.64 62.99 45.90
N GLN A 219 -49.83 62.44 46.15
CA GLN A 219 -50.76 62.10 45.06
C GLN A 219 -51.19 63.34 44.28
N GLN A 220 -51.55 64.43 44.96
CA GLN A 220 -51.95 65.67 44.31
C GLN A 220 -50.80 66.31 43.51
N CYS A 221 -49.58 66.31 44.06
CA CYS A 221 -48.41 66.85 43.36
C CYS A 221 -47.98 65.97 42.18
N TYR A 222 -48.12 64.64 42.30
CA TYR A 222 -47.88 63.71 41.21
C TYR A 222 -48.90 63.90 40.08
N ASP A 223 -50.20 63.96 40.42
CA ASP A 223 -51.26 64.09 39.43
C ASP A 223 -51.13 65.38 38.59
N ALA A 224 -50.69 66.46 39.22
CA ALA A 224 -50.39 67.72 38.54
C ALA A 224 -49.23 67.63 37.54
N ALA A 225 -48.23 66.79 37.80
CA ALA A 225 -47.03 66.64 36.97
C ALA A 225 -47.21 65.72 35.75
N LYS A 226 -48.24 64.87 35.74
CA LYS A 226 -48.45 63.83 34.70
C LYS A 226 -48.63 64.41 33.30
N ASP A 227 -49.46 65.43 33.17
CA ASP A 227 -49.80 65.98 31.87
C ASP A 227 -48.65 66.81 31.29
N ASP A 228 -47.85 67.45 32.14
CA ASP A 228 -46.59 68.10 31.72
C ASP A 228 -45.57 67.07 31.21
N ALA A 229 -45.42 65.93 31.88
CA ALA A 229 -44.55 64.84 31.40
C ALA A 229 -45.00 64.33 30.03
N ARG A 230 -46.31 64.14 29.82
CA ARG A 230 -46.89 63.75 28.52
C ARG A 230 -46.69 64.83 27.45
N ALA A 231 -46.80 66.11 27.83
CA ALA A 231 -46.58 67.22 26.90
C ALA A 231 -45.15 67.23 26.34
N ILE A 232 -44.13 66.90 27.15
CA ILE A 232 -42.74 66.77 26.68
C ILE A 232 -42.64 65.73 25.55
N VAL A 233 -43.22 64.55 25.75
CA VAL A 233 -43.20 63.46 24.75
C VAL A 233 -43.99 63.83 23.49
N ASN A 234 -45.12 64.54 23.65
CA ASN A 234 -45.93 65.03 22.53
C ASN A 234 -45.26 66.15 21.72
N HIS A 235 -44.25 66.83 22.28
CA HIS A 235 -43.42 67.84 21.59
C HIS A 235 -42.15 67.25 20.95
N PRO A 236 -42.30 66.12 20.24
CA PRO A 236 -41.26 65.13 19.89
C PRO A 236 -39.92 65.15 20.64
N LYS A 237 -39.90 65.35 21.98
CA LYS A 237 -38.68 65.25 22.80
C LYS A 237 -38.53 63.82 23.32
N ASP A 238 -37.31 63.29 23.33
CA ASP A 238 -37.02 62.02 23.99
C ASP A 238 -36.85 62.25 25.50
N PHE A 239 -37.82 61.80 26.29
CA PHE A 239 -37.91 62.00 27.74
C PHE A 239 -37.38 60.78 28.51
N TYR A 240 -36.30 60.97 29.25
CA TYR A 240 -35.72 59.99 30.17
C TYR A 240 -35.93 60.42 31.61
N THR A 241 -36.17 59.46 32.49
CA THR A 241 -36.28 59.70 33.93
C THR A 241 -35.35 58.76 34.69
N ILE A 242 -34.76 59.28 35.77
CA ILE A 242 -33.84 58.54 36.62
C ILE A 242 -34.23 58.78 38.07
N GLY A 243 -34.76 57.73 38.69
CA GLY A 243 -35.07 57.74 40.10
C GLY A 243 -33.84 57.33 40.90
N CYS A 244 -33.27 58.25 41.69
CA CYS A 244 -32.01 58.01 42.37
C CYS A 244 -32.14 57.94 43.90
N PHE A 245 -31.49 56.99 44.57
CA PHE A 245 -31.26 56.92 46.03
C PHE A 245 -32.48 56.87 47.00
N GLY A 246 -33.72 57.14 46.59
CA GLY A 246 -34.92 57.15 47.45
C GLY A 246 -36.10 56.33 46.88
N ASP A 247 -37.31 56.52 47.45
CA ASP A 247 -38.55 55.84 47.00
C ASP A 247 -39.16 56.56 45.79
N VAL A 248 -38.73 56.11 44.62
CA VAL A 248 -39.00 56.70 43.31
C VAL A 248 -39.92 55.82 42.44
N SER A 249 -40.70 54.95 43.08
CA SER A 249 -41.65 54.03 42.41
C SER A 249 -42.61 54.77 41.45
N ARG A 250 -43.10 55.95 41.86
CA ARG A 250 -43.98 56.80 41.02
C ARG A 250 -43.31 57.39 39.79
N MET A 251 -41.98 57.48 39.74
CA MET A 251 -41.28 58.03 38.58
C MET A 251 -41.32 57.07 37.38
N GLN A 252 -41.28 55.76 37.63
CA GLN A 252 -41.51 54.77 36.58
C GLN A 252 -42.92 54.93 35.99
N GLU A 253 -43.92 55.08 36.87
CA GLU A 253 -45.32 55.32 36.48
C GLU A 253 -45.48 56.64 35.69
N LEU A 254 -44.82 57.72 36.12
CA LEU A 254 -44.79 58.99 35.39
C LEU A 254 -44.30 58.82 33.95
N THR A 255 -43.19 58.10 33.79
CA THR A 255 -42.55 57.89 32.48
C THR A 255 -43.40 57.03 31.57
N ASN A 256 -43.95 55.95 32.13
CA ASN A 256 -44.88 55.06 31.47
C ASN A 256 -46.16 55.80 31.05
N TYR A 257 -46.70 56.65 31.91
CA TYR A 257 -47.84 57.52 31.58
C TYR A 257 -47.48 58.43 30.41
N ALA A 258 -46.37 59.18 30.48
CA ALA A 258 -45.94 60.10 29.43
C ALA A 258 -45.87 59.44 28.04
N TYR A 259 -45.36 58.22 27.96
CA TYR A 259 -45.23 57.43 26.73
C TYR A 259 -46.46 56.60 26.36
N ASN A 260 -47.53 56.60 27.17
CA ASN A 260 -48.67 55.70 27.01
C ASN A 260 -48.27 54.21 26.92
N SER A 261 -47.33 53.78 27.78
CA SER A 261 -46.75 52.43 27.78
C SER A 261 -46.72 51.84 29.19
N THR A 262 -46.74 50.51 29.32
CA THR A 262 -46.50 49.80 30.59
C THR A 262 -45.01 49.57 30.87
N ASN A 263 -44.16 49.72 29.86
CA ASN A 263 -42.71 49.75 29.97
C ASN A 263 -42.14 50.59 28.82
N SER A 264 -41.84 51.86 29.09
CA SER A 264 -41.29 52.77 28.07
C SER A 264 -39.86 52.41 27.66
N GLY A 265 -39.11 51.66 28.49
CA GLY A 265 -37.66 51.53 28.35
C GLY A 265 -36.89 52.84 28.55
N LYS A 266 -37.54 53.90 29.07
CA LYS A 266 -36.97 55.25 29.27
C LYS A 266 -36.83 55.64 30.75
N TYR A 267 -37.22 54.75 31.65
CA TYR A 267 -37.03 54.90 33.10
C TYR A 267 -35.82 54.10 33.57
N TYR A 268 -34.99 54.71 34.41
CA TYR A 268 -33.86 54.07 35.06
C TYR A 268 -34.00 54.16 36.58
N SER A 269 -33.72 53.05 37.26
CA SER A 269 -33.62 53.00 38.72
C SER A 269 -32.15 53.00 39.13
N ALA A 270 -31.78 53.89 40.05
CA ALA A 270 -30.41 54.04 40.52
C ALA A 270 -30.35 54.12 42.05
N SER A 271 -30.15 53.00 42.74
CA SER A 271 -30.12 52.98 44.21
C SER A 271 -28.83 53.56 44.82
N ASN A 272 -27.79 53.74 44.01
CA ASN A 272 -26.47 54.21 44.46
C ASN A 272 -25.75 55.01 43.36
N ALA A 273 -24.61 55.61 43.72
CA ALA A 273 -23.86 56.52 42.85
C ALA A 273 -23.32 55.83 41.59
N ALA A 274 -22.92 54.57 41.69
CA ALA A 274 -22.44 53.80 40.55
C ALA A 274 -23.57 53.51 39.56
N GLN A 275 -24.73 53.05 40.05
CA GLN A 275 -25.90 52.82 39.19
C GLN A 275 -26.43 54.09 38.54
N LEU A 276 -26.39 55.23 39.25
CA LEU A 276 -26.74 56.53 38.69
C LEU A 276 -25.78 56.92 37.55
N SER A 277 -24.48 56.73 37.77
CA SER A 277 -23.47 56.95 36.73
C SER A 277 -23.68 56.01 35.53
N THR A 278 -23.99 54.73 35.75
CA THR A 278 -24.32 53.77 34.70
C THR A 278 -25.52 54.20 33.86
N ALA A 279 -26.65 54.52 34.50
CA ALA A 279 -27.88 54.94 33.81
C ALA A 279 -27.64 56.18 32.94
N LEU A 280 -26.97 57.19 33.50
CA LEU A 280 -26.64 58.42 32.79
C LEU A 280 -25.65 58.18 31.64
N ASN A 281 -24.65 57.30 31.82
CA ASN A 281 -23.73 56.92 30.74
C ASN A 281 -24.44 56.13 29.64
N GLU A 282 -25.37 55.23 29.95
CA GLU A 282 -26.17 54.50 28.94
C GLU A 282 -27.00 55.47 28.08
N ILE A 283 -27.62 56.47 28.69
CA ILE A 283 -28.33 57.54 27.96
C ILE A 283 -27.35 58.34 27.10
N ALA A 284 -26.18 58.71 27.63
CA ALA A 284 -25.14 59.42 26.85
C ALA A 284 -24.59 58.59 25.68
N THR A 285 -24.49 57.27 25.84
CA THR A 285 -24.13 56.34 24.76
C THR A 285 -25.24 56.26 23.71
N ALA A 286 -26.50 56.15 24.12
CA ALA A 286 -27.64 56.16 23.18
C ALA A 286 -27.68 57.45 22.35
N ILE A 287 -27.44 58.60 23.00
CA ILE A 287 -27.33 59.90 22.32
C ILE A 287 -26.11 59.89 21.40
N SER A 288 -24.94 59.45 21.88
CA SER A 288 -23.69 59.38 21.08
C SER A 288 -23.84 58.51 19.84
N ASN A 289 -24.58 57.41 19.92
CA ASN A 289 -24.83 56.50 18.81
C ASN A 289 -25.70 57.13 17.72
N SER A 290 -26.57 58.08 18.09
CA SER A 290 -27.33 58.88 17.12
C SER A 290 -26.48 59.90 16.36
N LEU A 291 -25.20 60.07 16.72
CA LEU A 291 -24.29 61.08 16.15
C LEU A 291 -23.25 60.50 15.14
N GLY A 292 -23.26 59.19 14.83
CA GLY A 292 -22.22 58.52 14.00
C GLY A 292 -22.73 57.41 13.05
N GLN A 293 -21.84 56.80 12.26
CA GLN A 293 -22.21 55.71 11.32
C GLN A 293 -22.47 54.41 12.08
N SER A 294 -23.54 53.69 11.72
CA SER A 294 -23.94 52.43 12.34
C SER A 294 -24.16 51.33 11.29
N ASN A 295 -24.49 50.11 11.72
CA ASN A 295 -24.71 48.94 10.84
C ASN A 295 -23.54 48.68 9.87
N VAL A 296 -22.31 48.89 10.34
CA VAL A 296 -21.12 48.75 9.50
C VAL A 296 -20.85 47.27 9.23
N LYS A 297 -20.62 46.94 7.96
CA LYS A 297 -20.21 45.63 7.48
C LYS A 297 -19.08 45.79 6.49
N VAL A 298 -17.99 45.04 6.66
CA VAL A 298 -16.92 44.95 5.66
C VAL A 298 -16.96 43.60 4.97
N THR A 299 -16.75 43.60 3.67
CA THR A 299 -16.67 42.41 2.83
C THR A 299 -15.38 42.46 2.03
N ASP A 300 -14.62 41.39 2.04
CA ASP A 300 -13.41 41.20 1.25
C ASP A 300 -13.43 39.82 0.59
N GLY A 301 -13.54 39.79 -0.73
CA GLY A 301 -13.44 38.56 -1.49
C GLY A 301 -12.00 38.11 -1.66
N VAL A 302 -11.70 36.82 -1.55
CA VAL A 302 -10.42 36.24 -1.98
C VAL A 302 -10.54 35.67 -3.40
N THR A 303 -9.41 35.47 -4.07
CA THR A 303 -9.36 34.87 -5.41
C THR A 303 -9.75 33.39 -5.34
N SER A 304 -10.33 32.83 -6.42
CA SER A 304 -10.68 31.41 -6.48
C SER A 304 -9.45 30.51 -6.42
N LEU A 305 -8.29 31.06 -6.81
CA LEU A 305 -6.98 30.44 -6.70
C LEU A 305 -6.36 30.54 -5.28
N SER A 306 -7.07 31.10 -4.29
CA SER A 306 -6.63 31.16 -2.88
C SER A 306 -7.45 30.24 -1.97
N LYS A 307 -6.87 29.89 -0.82
CA LYS A 307 -7.53 29.23 0.32
C LYS A 307 -7.34 30.07 1.58
N ILE A 308 -8.27 29.97 2.54
CA ILE A 308 -8.30 30.76 3.78
C ILE A 308 -8.37 29.86 5.02
N SER A 309 -7.71 30.26 6.09
CA SER A 309 -7.53 29.44 7.31
C SER A 309 -8.82 29.02 7.99
N ALA A 310 -9.86 29.85 7.94
CA ALA A 310 -11.14 29.56 8.58
C ALA A 310 -11.97 28.47 7.86
N ASN A 311 -11.49 27.91 6.74
CA ASN A 311 -12.08 26.77 6.04
C ASN A 311 -11.31 25.45 6.18
N VAL A 312 -10.13 25.41 6.81
CA VAL A 312 -9.24 24.23 6.80
C VAL A 312 -9.29 23.41 8.11
N ASP A 313 -10.19 23.78 9.05
CA ASP A 313 -10.39 23.09 10.34
C ASP A 313 -11.86 22.83 10.71
N GLY A 314 -12.79 22.96 9.75
CA GLY A 314 -14.23 22.71 10.00
C GLY A 314 -14.90 23.64 11.03
N THR A 315 -14.16 24.63 11.56
CA THR A 315 -14.65 25.60 12.54
C THR A 315 -14.09 26.99 12.22
N PRO A 316 -14.92 28.05 12.12
CA PRO A 316 -14.48 29.42 11.78
C PRO A 316 -13.66 30.13 12.88
N SER A 317 -13.05 29.38 13.82
CA SER A 317 -12.42 29.89 15.04
C SER A 317 -11.03 30.52 14.87
N ASN A 318 -10.52 30.66 13.65
CA ASN A 318 -9.16 31.15 13.38
C ASN A 318 -9.07 32.66 13.08
N PHE A 319 -10.18 33.41 13.17
CA PHE A 319 -10.15 34.87 13.09
C PHE A 319 -9.66 35.49 14.39
N VAL A 320 -8.80 36.50 14.29
CA VAL A 320 -8.34 37.30 15.45
C VAL A 320 -8.92 38.71 15.34
N TYR A 321 -9.62 39.15 16.38
CA TYR A 321 -10.25 40.47 16.44
C TYR A 321 -9.48 41.41 17.35
N LYS A 322 -9.31 42.66 16.91
CA LYS A 322 -8.69 43.72 17.72
C LYS A 322 -9.49 45.02 17.67
N LYS A 323 -9.46 45.76 18.78
CA LYS A 323 -9.93 47.15 18.89
C LYS A 323 -8.80 48.02 19.41
N ASN A 324 -8.45 49.08 18.67
CA ASN A 324 -7.30 49.95 18.94
C ASN A 324 -5.98 49.18 19.18
N GLY A 325 -5.79 48.08 18.43
CA GLY A 325 -4.62 47.21 18.53
C GLY A 325 -4.65 46.17 19.66
N ALA A 326 -5.58 46.27 20.61
CA ALA A 326 -5.75 45.28 21.69
C ALA A 326 -6.75 44.18 21.29
N VAL A 327 -6.55 42.96 21.79
CA VAL A 327 -7.47 41.83 21.54
C VAL A 327 -8.88 42.18 21.98
N TRP A 328 -9.87 41.92 21.12
CA TRP A 328 -11.28 42.20 21.36
C TRP A 328 -12.07 40.91 21.54
N ALA A 329 -12.15 40.42 22.79
CA ALA A 329 -12.72 39.11 23.10
C ALA A 329 -14.22 38.96 22.76
N ASN A 330 -14.99 40.04 22.86
CA ASN A 330 -16.43 40.06 22.59
C ASN A 330 -16.77 40.66 21.22
N ALA A 331 -15.85 40.57 20.25
CA ALA A 331 -16.07 41.04 18.89
C ALA A 331 -17.16 40.21 18.17
N PRO A 332 -17.97 40.81 17.29
CA PRO A 332 -18.82 40.05 16.38
C PRO A 332 -17.98 39.14 15.49
N ALA A 333 -18.42 37.89 15.30
CA ALA A 333 -17.68 36.92 14.49
C ALA A 333 -17.85 37.18 12.99
N ALA A 334 -16.73 37.23 12.27
CA ALA A 334 -16.70 37.21 10.81
C ALA A 334 -17.12 35.83 10.26
N LYS A 335 -17.65 35.83 9.04
CA LYS A 335 -18.10 34.63 8.33
C LYS A 335 -17.47 34.55 6.95
N ILE A 336 -17.32 33.34 6.43
CA ILE A 336 -16.98 33.12 5.03
C ILE A 336 -18.26 32.80 4.28
N VAL A 337 -18.58 33.60 3.27
CA VAL A 337 -19.75 33.41 2.39
C VAL A 337 -19.26 33.59 0.95
N ASP A 338 -19.44 32.56 0.11
CA ASP A 338 -19.07 32.59 -1.32
C ASP A 338 -17.63 33.07 -1.59
N SER A 339 -16.65 32.51 -0.85
CA SER A 339 -15.22 32.91 -0.91
C SER A 339 -14.96 34.37 -0.52
N LYS A 340 -15.85 35.00 0.25
CA LYS A 340 -15.68 36.33 0.82
C LYS A 340 -15.70 36.28 2.34
N VAL A 341 -14.77 37.00 2.96
CA VAL A 341 -14.80 37.27 4.40
C VAL A 341 -15.76 38.44 4.61
N VAL A 342 -16.85 38.18 5.34
CA VAL A 342 -17.87 39.15 5.70
C VAL A 342 -17.82 39.36 7.21
N TRP A 343 -17.49 40.57 7.64
CA TRP A 343 -17.45 40.95 9.05
C TRP A 343 -18.52 42.00 9.33
N ASP A 344 -19.56 41.59 10.07
CA ASP A 344 -20.74 42.38 10.38
C ASP A 344 -20.62 42.97 11.80
N LEU A 345 -20.47 44.29 11.89
CA LEU A 345 -20.34 45.04 13.15
C LEU A 345 -21.65 45.68 13.59
N SER A 346 -22.80 45.33 12.99
CA SER A 346 -24.08 45.98 13.30
C SER A 346 -24.46 45.89 14.78
N SER A 347 -24.08 44.80 15.46
CA SER A 347 -24.33 44.64 16.90
C SER A 347 -23.48 45.56 17.81
N VAL A 348 -22.46 46.22 17.24
CA VAL A 348 -21.59 47.18 17.95
C VAL A 348 -22.27 48.56 18.02
N GLY A 349 -23.22 48.84 17.14
CA GLY A 349 -23.85 50.14 17.02
C GLY A 349 -22.98 51.12 16.23
N ALA A 350 -22.90 52.37 16.69
CA ALA A 350 -22.10 53.37 16.01
C ALA A 350 -20.60 53.15 16.27
N LEU A 351 -19.78 53.20 15.21
CA LEU A 351 -18.34 53.09 15.40
C LEU A 351 -17.79 54.34 16.09
N GLU A 352 -17.06 54.14 17.18
CA GLU A 352 -16.36 55.23 17.88
C GLU A 352 -15.43 56.01 16.93
N ASN A 353 -15.47 57.33 17.02
CA ASN A 353 -14.65 58.21 16.19
C ASN A 353 -13.16 57.91 16.37
N ASN A 354 -12.44 57.73 15.26
CA ASN A 354 -11.03 57.36 15.19
C ASN A 354 -10.65 56.02 15.85
N ALA A 355 -11.62 55.24 16.36
CA ALA A 355 -11.34 53.91 16.86
C ALA A 355 -11.09 52.95 15.69
N LYS A 356 -10.09 52.08 15.86
CA LYS A 356 -9.66 51.09 14.87
C LYS A 356 -10.19 49.71 15.25
N TYR A 357 -10.90 49.06 14.34
CA TYR A 357 -11.45 47.72 14.51
C TYR A 357 -10.82 46.83 13.44
N SER A 358 -10.23 45.69 13.81
CA SER A 358 -9.63 44.80 12.81
C SER A 358 -9.99 43.33 12.99
N VAL A 359 -10.04 42.62 11.86
CA VAL A 359 -10.09 41.16 11.77
C VAL A 359 -8.86 40.66 11.02
N GLU A 360 -8.20 39.63 11.56
CA GLU A 360 -7.01 39.00 10.98
C GLU A 360 -7.25 37.51 10.68
N PHE A 361 -6.73 37.01 9.56
CA PHE A 361 -6.81 35.61 9.14
C PHE A 361 -5.68 35.25 8.16
N ASP A 362 -5.36 33.97 8.01
CA ASP A 362 -4.35 33.53 7.04
C ASP A 362 -4.99 33.12 5.70
N VAL A 363 -4.25 33.35 4.63
CA VAL A 363 -4.56 32.98 3.23
C VAL A 363 -3.32 32.34 2.60
N TRP A 364 -3.52 31.47 1.61
CA TRP A 364 -2.43 30.87 0.82
C TRP A 364 -2.88 30.46 -0.57
N PRO A 365 -1.96 30.26 -1.54
CA PRO A 365 -2.30 29.73 -2.86
C PRO A 365 -2.92 28.33 -2.78
N SER A 366 -3.93 28.10 -3.61
CA SER A 366 -4.54 26.77 -3.80
C SER A 366 -3.64 25.84 -4.62
N GLN A 367 -3.94 24.53 -4.62
CA GLN A 367 -3.26 23.58 -5.50
C GLN A 367 -3.37 23.98 -6.98
N ASP A 368 -4.54 24.46 -7.41
CA ASP A 368 -4.76 24.93 -8.79
C ASP A 368 -3.84 26.12 -9.14
N ALA A 369 -3.50 26.97 -8.17
CA ALA A 369 -2.57 28.08 -8.38
C ALA A 369 -1.14 27.57 -8.60
N PHE A 370 -0.69 26.61 -7.79
CA PHE A 370 0.63 26.00 -7.94
C PHE A 370 0.73 25.20 -9.25
N ASP A 371 -0.32 24.48 -9.61
CA ASP A 371 -0.44 23.76 -10.88
C ASP A 371 -0.34 24.70 -12.08
N LEU A 372 -1.10 25.79 -12.06
CA LEU A 372 -1.08 26.80 -13.11
C LEU A 372 0.34 27.37 -13.29
N VAL A 373 1.04 27.68 -12.21
CA VAL A 373 2.41 28.22 -12.27
C VAL A 373 3.41 27.18 -12.78
N ALA A 374 3.31 25.92 -12.35
CA ALA A 374 4.13 24.85 -12.90
C ALA A 374 3.89 24.67 -14.41
N ASP A 375 2.64 24.76 -14.87
CA ASP A 375 2.27 24.66 -16.29
C ASP A 375 2.81 25.83 -17.12
N LEU A 376 2.71 27.05 -16.60
CA LEU A 376 3.27 28.25 -17.22
C LEU A 376 4.79 28.16 -17.34
N ASN A 377 5.47 27.71 -16.27
CA ASN A 377 6.93 27.55 -16.26
C ASN A 377 7.40 26.40 -17.18
N ASN A 378 6.60 25.36 -17.35
CA ASN A 378 6.86 24.28 -18.30
C ASN A 378 6.47 24.62 -19.75
N GLY A 379 5.85 25.79 -19.99
CA GLY A 379 5.38 26.20 -21.32
C GLY A 379 4.22 25.35 -21.85
N LYS A 380 3.47 24.65 -20.99
CA LYS A 380 2.23 23.94 -21.40
C LYS A 380 1.14 24.92 -21.86
N GLN A 381 1.18 26.13 -21.33
CA GLN A 381 0.36 27.27 -21.72
C GLN A 381 1.17 28.56 -21.52
N THR A 382 0.79 29.64 -22.18
CA THR A 382 1.42 30.95 -22.00
C THR A 382 0.53 31.85 -21.15
N TYR A 383 1.12 32.81 -20.43
CA TYR A 383 0.35 33.78 -19.64
C TYR A 383 -0.68 34.52 -20.51
N ASP A 384 -0.31 34.87 -21.75
CA ASP A 384 -1.21 35.55 -22.69
C ASP A 384 -2.40 34.70 -23.14
N SER A 385 -2.29 33.37 -23.09
CA SER A 385 -3.39 32.46 -23.44
C SER A 385 -4.42 32.28 -22.31
N LEU A 386 -4.13 32.76 -21.09
CA LEU A 386 -5.04 32.65 -19.96
C LEU A 386 -6.33 33.48 -20.16
N SER A 387 -7.43 33.00 -19.59
CA SER A 387 -8.70 33.74 -19.61
C SER A 387 -8.61 35.02 -18.80
N ASN A 388 -9.49 35.99 -19.10
CA ASN A 388 -9.52 37.26 -18.38
C ASN A 388 -9.84 37.07 -16.89
N GLU A 389 -10.67 36.08 -16.55
CA GLU A 389 -11.00 35.73 -15.17
C GLU A 389 -9.76 35.29 -14.39
N ILE A 390 -8.87 34.49 -14.99
CA ILE A 390 -7.63 34.05 -14.33
C ILE A 390 -6.60 35.18 -14.30
N LYS A 391 -6.42 35.94 -15.40
CA LYS A 391 -5.52 37.10 -15.45
C LYS A 391 -5.87 38.19 -14.45
N SER A 392 -7.14 38.31 -14.05
CA SER A 392 -7.53 39.22 -12.97
C SER A 392 -7.09 38.76 -11.57
N GLN A 393 -6.74 37.49 -11.42
CA GLN A 393 -6.33 36.90 -10.14
C GLN A 393 -4.81 36.75 -10.03
N ILE A 394 -4.10 36.42 -11.11
CA ILE A 394 -2.65 36.21 -11.10
C ILE A 394 -1.94 37.26 -11.94
N LYS A 395 -0.82 37.78 -11.43
CA LYS A 395 0.07 38.74 -12.09
C LYS A 395 1.38 38.04 -12.41
N LYS A 396 1.97 38.38 -13.56
CA LYS A 396 3.34 38.01 -13.90
C LYS A 396 4.23 39.23 -13.69
N ASP A 397 5.35 39.04 -13.02
CA ASP A 397 6.44 40.01 -12.98
C ASP A 397 7.34 39.76 -14.20
N ASP A 398 7.36 40.71 -15.13
CA ASP A 398 8.10 40.58 -16.39
C ASP A 398 9.62 40.67 -16.19
N ASP A 399 10.10 41.30 -15.11
CA ASP A 399 11.53 41.44 -14.83
C ASP A 399 12.11 40.13 -14.26
N THR A 400 11.37 39.46 -13.39
CA THR A 400 11.83 38.24 -12.70
C THR A 400 11.27 36.95 -13.29
N GLY A 401 10.19 37.03 -14.09
CA GLY A 401 9.44 35.87 -14.59
C GLY A 401 8.58 35.18 -13.52
N LYS A 402 8.50 35.73 -12.31
CA LYS A 402 7.74 35.17 -11.19
C LYS A 402 6.24 35.48 -11.31
N TYR A 403 5.43 34.70 -10.60
CA TYR A 403 3.98 34.86 -10.57
C TYR A 403 3.48 35.19 -9.17
N PHE A 404 2.54 36.12 -9.10
CA PHE A 404 1.97 36.63 -7.86
C PHE A 404 0.44 36.56 -7.91
N LEU A 405 -0.17 35.95 -6.89
CA LEU A 405 -1.60 35.80 -6.75
C LEU A 405 -2.19 36.98 -5.96
N ASN A 406 -3.15 37.69 -6.54
CA ASN A 406 -3.89 38.74 -5.86
C ASN A 406 -4.65 38.14 -4.65
N THR A 407 -4.66 38.89 -3.55
CA THR A 407 -5.31 38.47 -2.29
C THR A 407 -6.75 38.96 -2.18
N ASN A 408 -7.27 39.69 -3.16
CA ASN A 408 -8.57 40.32 -3.13
C ASN A 408 -9.31 40.20 -4.46
N THR A 409 -10.65 40.22 -4.40
CA THR A 409 -11.54 40.35 -5.56
C THR A 409 -12.57 41.47 -5.40
N ASP A 410 -13.04 41.74 -4.18
CA ASP A 410 -14.12 42.70 -3.91
C ASP A 410 -14.02 43.21 -2.46
N LEU A 411 -13.28 44.31 -2.26
CA LEU A 411 -13.17 44.99 -0.96
C LEU A 411 -14.21 46.12 -0.88
N LYS A 412 -15.15 46.00 0.05
CA LYS A 412 -16.25 46.97 0.20
C LYS A 412 -16.78 47.07 1.62
N THR A 413 -17.42 48.20 1.92
CA THR A 413 -18.21 48.38 3.15
C THR A 413 -19.66 48.69 2.83
N ASN A 414 -20.54 48.24 3.73
CA ASN A 414 -21.95 48.64 3.79
C ASN A 414 -22.18 49.28 5.16
N PHE A 415 -22.88 50.40 5.23
CA PHE A 415 -23.11 51.13 6.48
C PHE A 415 -24.36 52.00 6.39
N THR A 416 -24.98 52.28 7.54
CA THR A 416 -26.06 53.25 7.65
C THR A 416 -25.49 54.60 8.08
N TYR A 417 -25.84 55.63 7.31
CA TYR A 417 -25.49 57.02 7.59
C TYR A 417 -26.68 57.93 7.24
N ASN A 418 -27.04 58.85 8.15
CA ASN A 418 -28.18 59.76 7.98
C ASN A 418 -29.49 59.05 7.57
N ASN A 419 -29.80 57.92 8.23
CA ASN A 419 -30.93 57.04 7.91
C ASN A 419 -30.94 56.47 6.48
N GLN A 420 -29.80 56.45 5.78
CA GLN A 420 -29.62 55.81 4.48
C GLN A 420 -28.61 54.68 4.56
N ASP A 421 -28.91 53.57 3.89
CA ASP A 421 -27.96 52.47 3.71
C ASP A 421 -27.10 52.73 2.48
N LEU A 422 -25.78 52.77 2.67
CA LEU A 422 -24.79 53.09 1.66
C LEU A 422 -23.80 51.93 1.48
N GLU A 423 -23.35 51.72 0.24
CA GLU A 423 -22.25 50.81 -0.11
C GLU A 423 -21.08 51.60 -0.70
N GLU A 424 -19.85 51.26 -0.31
CA GLU A 424 -18.63 51.83 -0.88
C GLU A 424 -17.59 50.74 -1.19
N LYS A 425 -16.94 50.85 -2.35
CA LYS A 425 -15.86 49.96 -2.80
C LYS A 425 -14.51 50.63 -2.59
N PHE A 426 -13.52 49.85 -2.18
CA PHE A 426 -12.16 50.31 -1.92
C PHE A 426 -11.18 49.59 -2.84
N ASP A 427 -10.09 50.28 -3.16
CA ASP A 427 -8.95 49.64 -3.81
C ASP A 427 -8.17 48.89 -2.72
N ALA A 428 -7.98 47.60 -2.93
CA ALA A 428 -7.19 46.78 -2.02
C ALA A 428 -5.68 47.03 -2.17
N GLY A 429 -5.24 47.83 -3.15
CA GLY A 429 -3.83 48.09 -3.42
C GLY A 429 -3.10 46.89 -4.03
N ASP A 430 -1.77 46.98 -4.13
CA ASP A 430 -0.93 45.91 -4.69
C ASP A 430 -0.60 44.82 -3.66
N ASN A 431 -1.65 44.15 -3.19
CA ASN A 431 -1.58 43.10 -2.18
C ASN A 431 -1.62 41.70 -2.85
N SER A 432 -0.45 41.11 -3.09
CA SER A 432 -0.30 39.82 -3.77
C SER A 432 0.68 38.87 -3.05
N MET A 433 0.56 37.57 -3.34
CA MET A 433 1.36 36.49 -2.75
C MET A 433 2.18 35.79 -3.84
N GLU A 434 3.48 35.58 -3.64
CA GLU A 434 4.27 34.79 -4.60
C GLU A 434 3.74 33.34 -4.68
N VAL A 435 3.54 32.83 -5.89
CA VAL A 435 3.14 31.44 -6.12
C VAL A 435 4.37 30.68 -6.62
N LEU A 436 4.85 29.75 -5.80
CA LEU A 436 6.09 29.01 -6.05
C LEU A 436 5.85 27.75 -6.87
N SER A 437 6.82 27.39 -7.70
CA SER A 437 6.97 26.04 -8.24
C SER A 437 8.32 25.48 -7.84
N SER A 438 8.45 24.17 -7.74
CA SER A 438 9.74 23.52 -7.57
C SER A 438 10.21 22.89 -8.88
N THR A 439 11.42 22.32 -8.89
CA THR A 439 12.01 21.70 -10.09
C THR A 439 12.51 20.31 -9.78
N ILE A 440 12.39 19.40 -10.75
CA ILE A 440 12.98 18.06 -10.72
C ILE A 440 13.77 17.81 -12.00
N SER A 441 14.67 16.83 -11.94
CA SER A 441 15.30 16.25 -13.13
C SER A 441 14.65 14.91 -13.49
N LEU A 442 14.74 14.51 -14.75
CA LEU A 442 14.31 13.22 -15.27
C LEU A 442 15.52 12.53 -15.91
N GLU A 443 15.81 11.29 -15.51
CA GLU A 443 16.95 10.52 -15.99
C GLU A 443 16.52 9.12 -16.40
N LYS A 444 16.95 8.67 -17.58
CA LYS A 444 16.73 7.31 -18.08
C LYS A 444 17.98 6.47 -17.85
N LEU A 445 17.80 5.31 -17.22
CA LEU A 445 18.87 4.34 -16.96
C LEU A 445 18.55 3.00 -17.62
N TRP A 446 19.59 2.33 -18.13
CA TRP A 446 19.51 0.99 -18.71
C TRP A 446 20.43 0.05 -17.96
N GLU A 447 19.92 -1.13 -17.58
CA GLU A 447 20.68 -2.14 -16.89
C GLU A 447 20.51 -3.50 -17.59
N ASN A 448 21.59 -3.98 -18.22
CA ASN A 448 21.59 -5.20 -19.00
C ASN A 448 22.93 -5.94 -18.89
N ASN A 449 22.91 -7.08 -18.20
CA ASN A 449 24.05 -8.00 -18.07
C ASN A 449 23.77 -9.35 -18.74
N LEU A 450 22.68 -9.46 -19.51
CA LEU A 450 22.18 -10.73 -20.05
C LEU A 450 22.42 -10.89 -21.55
N ASP A 451 22.49 -9.78 -22.29
CA ASP A 451 22.72 -9.77 -23.73
C ASP A 451 23.33 -8.44 -24.20
N ASN A 452 23.58 -8.32 -25.52
CA ASN A 452 24.28 -7.17 -26.12
C ASN A 452 23.36 -6.01 -26.54
N ARG A 453 22.12 -5.93 -26.03
CA ARG A 453 21.23 -4.81 -26.37
C ARG A 453 21.75 -3.51 -25.78
N SER A 454 21.84 -2.48 -26.63
CA SER A 454 22.24 -1.11 -26.30
C SER A 454 21.12 -0.31 -25.62
N ALA A 455 21.50 0.81 -25.02
CA ALA A 455 20.57 1.87 -24.65
C ALA A 455 19.99 2.49 -25.92
N GLU A 456 18.67 2.62 -26.00
CA GLU A 456 17.97 3.18 -27.15
C GLU A 456 17.25 4.48 -26.75
N PRO A 457 17.07 5.44 -27.69
CA PRO A 457 16.17 6.57 -27.49
C PRO A 457 14.80 6.14 -26.99
N VAL A 458 14.23 6.87 -26.04
CA VAL A 458 12.94 6.53 -25.44
C VAL A 458 12.13 7.76 -25.13
N THR A 459 10.83 7.67 -25.39
CA THR A 459 9.85 8.66 -24.97
C THR A 459 9.29 8.27 -23.61
N LEU A 460 9.48 9.12 -22.61
CA LEU A 460 8.97 8.93 -21.25
C LEU A 460 7.76 9.83 -21.00
N ASN A 461 6.77 9.26 -20.30
CA ASN A 461 5.63 9.99 -19.78
C ASN A 461 5.88 10.29 -18.30
N LEU A 462 6.27 11.54 -18.01
CA LEU A 462 6.19 12.07 -16.65
C LEU A 462 4.71 12.14 -16.27
N THR A 463 4.36 11.55 -15.14
CA THR A 463 3.00 11.48 -14.62
C THR A 463 2.84 12.40 -13.41
N LYS A 464 1.65 12.99 -13.27
CA LYS A 464 1.18 13.73 -12.09
C LYS A 464 -0.07 12.99 -11.57
N ASP A 465 0.01 12.45 -10.37
CA ASP A 465 -1.00 11.57 -9.75
C ASP A 465 -1.43 10.41 -10.65
N GLY A 466 -0.46 9.80 -11.35
CA GLY A 466 -0.69 8.68 -12.27
C GLY A 466 -1.22 9.07 -13.66
N ASN A 467 -1.60 10.33 -13.87
CA ASN A 467 -2.01 10.84 -15.18
C ASN A 467 -0.82 11.43 -15.94
N VAL A 468 -0.76 11.27 -17.27
CA VAL A 468 0.33 11.84 -18.08
C VAL A 468 0.33 13.36 -17.97
N TYR A 469 1.45 13.92 -17.51
CA TYR A 469 1.66 15.35 -17.32
C TYR A 469 2.51 15.96 -18.44
N LEU A 470 3.68 15.40 -18.69
CA LEU A 470 4.59 15.79 -19.78
C LEU A 470 5.14 14.55 -20.46
N THR A 471 5.31 14.64 -21.77
CA THR A 471 5.98 13.62 -22.56
C THR A 471 7.32 14.18 -23.04
N LYS A 472 8.42 13.47 -22.77
CA LYS A 472 9.78 13.91 -23.08
C LYS A 472 10.57 12.77 -23.71
N GLU A 473 11.31 13.10 -24.76
CA GLU A 473 12.24 12.17 -25.39
C GLU A 473 13.61 12.28 -24.71
N LEU A 474 14.18 11.13 -24.34
CA LEU A 474 15.53 11.01 -23.80
C LEU A 474 16.36 10.10 -24.71
N ASN A 475 17.54 10.58 -25.07
CA ASN A 475 18.43 9.96 -26.05
C ASN A 475 19.89 10.33 -25.74
N GLU A 476 20.83 9.87 -26.56
CA GLU A 476 22.25 10.14 -26.35
C GLU A 476 22.59 11.64 -26.41
N ASP A 477 21.91 12.42 -27.26
CA ASP A 477 22.17 13.85 -27.42
C ASP A 477 21.92 14.65 -26.13
N ASN A 478 20.94 14.23 -25.32
CA ASN A 478 20.66 14.82 -24.01
C ASN A 478 21.25 14.01 -22.84
N ASN A 479 22.18 13.09 -23.11
CA ASN A 479 22.78 12.19 -22.12
C ASN A 479 21.73 11.42 -21.30
N PHE A 480 20.59 11.09 -21.92
CA PHE A 480 19.45 10.45 -21.27
C PHE A 480 18.94 11.19 -20.03
N LYS A 481 19.08 12.52 -19.99
CA LYS A 481 18.69 13.35 -18.85
C LYS A 481 18.09 14.68 -19.27
N LEU A 482 17.08 15.13 -18.53
CA LEU A 482 16.48 16.44 -18.66
C LEU A 482 16.37 17.10 -17.28
N ASP A 483 16.87 18.32 -17.16
CA ASP A 483 16.83 19.10 -15.91
C ASP A 483 15.72 20.17 -15.93
N ASN A 484 15.45 20.73 -14.74
CA ASN A 484 14.57 21.90 -14.56
C ASN A 484 13.13 21.71 -15.04
N ILE A 485 12.55 20.53 -14.82
CA ILE A 485 11.11 20.30 -15.04
C ILE A 485 10.36 20.88 -13.84
N TYR A 486 9.45 21.81 -14.08
CA TYR A 486 8.71 22.46 -13.00
C TYR A 486 7.59 21.57 -12.48
N VAL A 487 7.42 21.54 -11.17
CA VAL A 487 6.39 20.76 -10.47
C VAL A 487 5.74 21.58 -9.37
N ALA A 488 4.45 21.36 -9.14
CA ALA A 488 3.62 22.12 -8.22
C ALA A 488 3.75 21.58 -6.79
N PRO A 489 4.23 22.37 -5.81
CA PRO A 489 4.32 21.92 -4.43
C PRO A 489 2.94 21.89 -3.74
N GLY A 490 2.81 21.09 -2.69
CA GLY A 490 1.80 21.28 -1.64
C GLY A 490 2.30 22.21 -0.52
N ILE A 491 1.51 22.38 0.55
CA ILE A 491 1.87 23.18 1.73
C ILE A 491 1.64 22.35 3.00
N MET A 492 2.65 22.32 3.86
CA MET A 492 2.57 21.78 5.21
C MET A 492 3.09 22.81 6.22
N ARG A 493 2.33 23.01 7.29
CA ARG A 493 2.65 23.91 8.39
C ARG A 493 2.46 23.20 9.72
N ASP A 494 3.47 23.21 10.57
CA ASP A 494 3.42 22.60 11.92
C ASP A 494 2.95 21.12 11.89
N GLY A 495 3.38 20.38 10.86
CA GLY A 495 2.99 18.97 10.64
C GLY A 495 1.57 18.76 10.08
N LYS A 496 0.81 19.84 9.85
CA LYS A 496 -0.51 19.78 9.23
C LYS A 496 -0.43 20.10 7.73
N VAL A 497 -1.01 19.24 6.91
CA VAL A 497 -1.17 19.48 5.47
C VAL A 497 -2.28 20.51 5.24
N LEU A 498 -1.93 21.65 4.62
CA LEU A 498 -2.89 22.69 4.22
C LEU A 498 -3.28 22.56 2.74
N VAL A 499 -2.32 22.12 1.92
CA VAL A 499 -2.50 21.81 0.50
C VAL A 499 -1.73 20.53 0.22
N THR A 500 -2.39 19.52 -0.35
CA THR A 500 -1.83 18.16 -0.44
C THR A 500 -0.59 18.08 -1.31
N GLY A 501 -0.53 18.75 -2.46
CA GLY A 501 0.51 18.52 -3.46
C GLY A 501 0.15 17.39 -4.43
N HIS A 502 1.14 16.93 -5.21
CA HIS A 502 1.00 15.88 -6.21
C HIS A 502 2.16 14.88 -6.17
N ASP A 503 1.86 13.61 -6.48
CA ASP A 503 2.89 12.60 -6.75
C ASP A 503 3.34 12.71 -8.22
N TYR A 504 4.64 12.88 -8.43
CA TYR A 504 5.28 12.84 -9.75
C TYR A 504 6.08 11.56 -9.92
N SER A 505 5.83 10.82 -10.99
CA SER A 505 6.55 9.58 -11.34
C SER A 505 6.65 9.41 -12.84
N VAL A 506 7.19 8.30 -13.34
CA VAL A 506 7.45 8.09 -14.77
C VAL A 506 6.87 6.76 -15.25
N THR A 507 6.31 6.78 -16.45
CA THR A 507 5.87 5.59 -17.17
C THR A 507 6.46 5.56 -18.58
N GLU A 508 6.51 4.37 -19.16
CA GLU A 508 6.90 4.15 -20.55
C GLU A 508 5.68 3.78 -21.40
N PRO A 509 5.66 4.13 -22.70
CA PRO A 509 4.67 3.63 -23.65
C PRO A 509 4.67 2.10 -23.69
N ALA A 510 3.50 1.50 -23.95
CA ALA A 510 3.29 0.05 -23.86
C ALA A 510 4.26 -0.78 -24.73
N ASP A 511 4.67 -0.25 -25.88
CA ASP A 511 5.53 -0.94 -26.85
C ASP A 511 7.00 -1.05 -26.40
N SER A 512 7.42 -0.22 -25.45
CA SER A 512 8.80 -0.20 -24.94
C SER A 512 9.07 -1.26 -23.85
N ALA A 513 8.02 -1.88 -23.30
CA ALA A 513 8.10 -2.67 -22.06
C ALA A 513 8.41 -4.17 -22.25
N TYR A 514 8.42 -4.72 -23.47
CA TYR A 514 8.49 -6.18 -23.67
C TYR A 514 9.79 -6.82 -23.12
N HIS A 515 10.92 -6.13 -23.28
CA HIS A 515 12.23 -6.63 -22.84
C HIS A 515 12.66 -6.13 -21.46
N TRP A 516 11.95 -5.16 -20.90
CA TRP A 516 12.41 -4.36 -19.78
C TRP A 516 11.40 -4.37 -18.64
N GLU A 517 11.92 -4.27 -17.42
CA GLU A 517 11.17 -4.02 -16.20
C GLU A 517 11.53 -2.61 -15.75
N LEU A 518 10.54 -1.70 -15.79
CA LEU A 518 10.72 -0.31 -15.41
C LEU A 518 10.58 -0.17 -13.90
N ASN A 519 11.63 0.35 -13.26
CA ASN A 519 11.58 0.87 -11.90
C ASN A 519 11.64 2.40 -11.97
N ALA A 520 10.61 3.06 -11.43
CA ALA A 520 10.49 4.51 -11.45
C ALA A 520 10.39 5.06 -10.03
N ASP A 521 11.16 6.10 -9.75
CA ASP A 521 11.02 6.86 -8.52
C ASP A 521 9.68 7.62 -8.48
N THR A 522 9.22 8.00 -7.28
CA THR A 522 8.08 8.90 -7.09
C THR A 522 8.49 10.02 -6.14
N TYR A 523 8.29 11.27 -6.56
CA TYR A 523 8.60 12.46 -5.78
C TYR A 523 7.34 13.31 -5.53
N HIS A 524 7.32 13.99 -4.40
CA HIS A 524 6.22 14.80 -3.92
C HIS A 524 6.75 16.15 -3.39
N PRO A 525 6.73 17.22 -4.21
CA PRO A 525 7.21 18.54 -3.79
C PRO A 525 6.29 19.14 -2.71
N MET A 526 6.88 19.72 -1.66
CA MET A 526 6.14 20.38 -0.58
C MET A 526 6.84 21.66 -0.13
N LEU A 527 6.07 22.69 0.18
CA LEU A 527 6.51 23.82 0.98
C LEU A 527 6.26 23.48 2.46
N ILE A 528 7.32 23.12 3.17
CA ILE A 528 7.25 22.70 4.58
C ILE A 528 7.84 23.81 5.43
N ASP A 529 6.99 24.47 6.22
CA ASP A 529 7.36 25.59 7.09
C ASP A 529 8.18 26.64 6.32
N GLY A 530 7.70 26.99 5.12
CA GLY A 530 8.26 28.04 4.26
C GLY A 530 9.47 27.64 3.42
N LYS A 531 9.92 26.38 3.50
CA LYS A 531 11.04 25.87 2.68
C LYS A 531 10.55 24.84 1.68
N LEU A 532 10.86 25.06 0.40
CA LEU A 532 10.64 24.06 -0.63
C LEU A 532 11.49 22.83 -0.32
N LYS A 533 10.85 21.68 -0.23
CA LYS A 533 11.46 20.37 -0.03
C LYS A 533 10.93 19.41 -1.07
N MET A 534 11.82 18.55 -1.54
CA MET A 534 11.45 17.40 -2.35
C MET A 534 11.33 16.19 -1.46
N LEU A 535 10.18 15.52 -1.51
CA LEU A 535 9.96 14.30 -0.75
C LEU A 535 9.99 13.11 -1.71
N LYS A 536 10.83 12.10 -1.43
CA LYS A 536 10.81 10.83 -2.16
C LYS A 536 9.88 9.86 -1.45
N LYS A 537 9.02 9.16 -2.20
CA LYS A 537 8.16 8.13 -1.64
C LYS A 537 9.00 7.01 -1.00
N ASP A 538 8.69 6.68 0.25
CA ASP A 538 9.38 5.67 1.06
C ASP A 538 8.37 4.99 1.99
N ASP A 539 7.73 3.94 1.50
CA ASP A 539 6.61 3.26 2.17
C ASP A 539 7.00 2.64 3.52
N ASN A 540 8.29 2.32 3.71
CA ASN A 540 8.77 1.63 4.92
C ASN A 540 9.28 2.62 5.98
N ASN A 541 10.04 3.63 5.57
CA ASN A 541 10.82 4.47 6.49
C ASN A 541 10.53 5.98 6.39
N GLY A 542 9.54 6.41 5.60
CA GLY A 542 9.23 7.82 5.43
C GLY A 542 8.85 8.54 6.74
N THR A 543 9.40 9.75 6.89
CA THR A 543 9.20 10.63 8.06
C THR A 543 7.94 11.50 7.97
N TYR A 544 7.50 11.82 6.75
CA TYR A 544 6.30 12.62 6.50
C TYR A 544 5.16 11.72 6.01
N THR A 545 3.95 11.93 6.53
CA THR A 545 2.74 11.23 6.07
C THR A 545 1.80 12.23 5.42
N ILE A 546 1.46 12.00 4.15
CA ILE A 546 0.55 12.83 3.35
C ILE A 546 -0.44 11.85 2.69
N ASP A 547 -1.74 12.05 2.90
CA ASP A 547 -2.81 11.15 2.42
C ASP A 547 -2.56 9.66 2.68
N GLY A 548 -2.00 9.34 3.86
CA GLY A 548 -1.71 7.96 4.27
C GLY A 548 -0.47 7.33 3.62
N LYS A 549 0.22 8.03 2.72
CA LYS A 549 1.48 7.61 2.11
C LYS A 549 2.66 8.22 2.86
N LYS A 550 3.79 7.51 2.88
CA LYS A 550 5.01 7.92 3.60
C LYS A 550 6.09 8.42 2.64
N TYR A 551 6.78 9.48 3.06
CA TYR A 551 7.82 10.13 2.26
C TYR A 551 9.01 10.57 3.12
N SER A 552 10.19 10.60 2.50
CA SER A 552 11.47 11.03 3.07
C SER A 552 11.98 12.28 2.35
N VAL A 553 12.51 13.24 3.10
CA VAL A 553 13.10 14.45 2.50
C VAL A 553 14.36 14.08 1.74
N VAL A 554 14.49 14.62 0.53
CA VAL A 554 15.74 14.68 -0.22
C VAL A 554 16.08 16.14 -0.52
N ASP A 555 17.36 16.41 -0.78
CA ASP A 555 17.76 17.72 -1.27
C ASP A 555 17.17 17.96 -2.67
N ALA A 556 16.53 19.12 -2.87
CA ALA A 556 15.86 19.42 -4.13
C ALA A 556 16.82 19.47 -5.32
N ALA A 557 18.09 19.83 -5.10
CA ALA A 557 19.14 19.79 -6.12
C ALA A 557 19.48 18.35 -6.58
N ASP A 558 19.20 17.36 -5.75
CA ASP A 558 19.45 15.94 -6.02
C ASP A 558 18.18 15.20 -6.47
N ALA A 559 17.03 15.88 -6.52
CA ALA A 559 15.75 15.29 -6.88
C ALA A 559 15.71 14.97 -8.39
N THR A 560 16.08 13.73 -8.71
CA THR A 560 16.06 13.17 -10.07
C THR A 560 15.09 11.99 -10.12
N LEU A 561 14.03 12.10 -10.90
CA LEU A 561 13.19 10.96 -11.27
C LEU A 561 13.98 10.01 -12.16
N LYS A 562 14.42 8.90 -11.56
CA LYS A 562 15.11 7.85 -12.28
C LYS A 562 14.11 6.85 -12.83
N ALA A 563 14.12 6.70 -14.15
CA ALA A 563 13.38 5.69 -14.89
C ALA A 563 14.34 4.58 -15.32
N LYS A 564 14.53 3.56 -14.48
CA LYS A 564 15.50 2.48 -14.73
C LYS A 564 14.83 1.30 -15.43
N ASN A 565 15.28 0.98 -16.65
CA ASN A 565 14.92 -0.26 -17.32
C ASN A 565 15.94 -1.34 -17.02
N SER A 566 15.55 -2.31 -16.22
CA SER A 566 16.32 -3.52 -15.98
C SER A 566 15.86 -4.61 -16.94
N ARG A 567 16.80 -5.27 -17.62
CA ARG A 567 16.49 -6.34 -18.59
C ARG A 567 15.68 -7.45 -17.92
N ARG A 568 14.52 -7.84 -18.45
CA ARG A 568 13.75 -8.96 -17.90
C ARG A 568 14.59 -10.25 -17.89
N SER A 569 14.46 -11.01 -16.81
CA SER A 569 15.25 -12.22 -16.55
C SER A 569 14.79 -13.39 -17.42
N TYR A 570 15.54 -14.50 -17.38
CA TYR A 570 15.12 -15.76 -17.99
C TYR A 570 15.40 -16.95 -17.07
N LEU A 571 14.64 -18.02 -17.24
CA LEU A 571 14.86 -19.31 -16.59
C LEU A 571 15.43 -20.29 -17.62
N ASN A 572 16.69 -20.67 -17.44
CA ASN A 572 17.35 -21.74 -18.18
C ASN A 572 17.26 -23.03 -17.37
N PHE A 573 16.49 -23.98 -17.86
CA PHE A 573 16.37 -25.32 -17.31
C PHE A 573 17.14 -26.32 -18.16
N THR A 574 18.18 -26.93 -17.61
CA THR A 574 19.02 -27.91 -18.32
C THR A 574 18.80 -29.31 -17.76
N LYS A 575 18.57 -30.28 -18.66
CA LYS A 575 18.58 -31.69 -18.30
C LYS A 575 19.99 -32.25 -18.36
N LYS A 576 20.48 -32.80 -17.25
CA LYS A 576 21.76 -33.52 -17.16
C LYS A 576 21.57 -34.97 -16.75
N VAL A 577 22.49 -35.80 -17.22
CA VAL A 577 22.60 -37.21 -16.84
C VAL A 577 24.02 -37.46 -16.32
N THR A 578 24.12 -38.02 -15.13
CA THR A 578 25.37 -38.60 -14.61
C THR A 578 25.37 -40.10 -14.90
N GLU A 579 26.51 -40.66 -15.29
CA GLU A 579 26.61 -42.08 -15.64
C GLU A 579 27.51 -42.80 -14.64
N ALA A 580 27.07 -43.96 -14.13
CA ALA A 580 27.94 -44.81 -13.31
C ALA A 580 29.13 -45.39 -14.10
N GLN A 581 28.94 -45.56 -15.42
CA GLN A 581 29.96 -45.98 -16.38
C GLN A 581 29.88 -45.04 -17.60
N ALA A 582 31.01 -44.42 -17.97
CA ALA A 582 31.03 -43.41 -19.02
C ALA A 582 30.52 -43.94 -20.38
N ASN A 583 29.72 -43.12 -21.07
CA ASN A 583 29.14 -43.37 -22.39
C ASN A 583 28.16 -44.55 -22.46
N THR A 584 27.43 -44.83 -21.38
CA THR A 584 26.44 -45.92 -21.33
C THR A 584 24.99 -45.46 -21.40
N ALA A 585 24.70 -44.20 -21.04
CA ALA A 585 23.36 -43.63 -21.14
C ALA A 585 23.09 -43.18 -22.58
N SER A 586 21.92 -43.53 -23.11
CA SER A 586 21.50 -43.08 -24.44
C SER A 586 21.38 -41.55 -24.48
N LYS A 587 21.74 -40.96 -25.62
CA LYS A 587 21.50 -39.54 -25.89
C LYS A 587 20.06 -39.25 -26.33
N ASP A 588 19.33 -40.28 -26.74
CA ASP A 588 17.98 -40.16 -27.28
C ASP A 588 16.87 -40.37 -26.25
N ASP A 589 17.23 -40.78 -25.02
CA ASP A 589 16.25 -41.00 -23.95
C ASP A 589 15.56 -39.68 -23.56
N LEU A 590 14.24 -39.74 -23.45
CA LEU A 590 13.35 -38.61 -23.23
C LEU A 590 12.84 -38.58 -21.80
N PHE A 591 13.11 -37.49 -21.09
CA PHE A 591 12.60 -37.26 -19.74
C PHE A 591 11.41 -36.32 -19.80
N SER A 592 10.27 -36.71 -19.22
CA SER A 592 9.06 -35.89 -19.25
C SER A 592 8.97 -34.98 -18.03
N TYR A 593 8.58 -33.73 -18.26
CA TYR A 593 8.38 -32.73 -17.21
C TYR A 593 6.99 -32.11 -17.29
N ASN A 594 6.33 -31.97 -16.15
CA ASN A 594 5.21 -31.07 -15.97
C ASN A 594 5.75 -29.71 -15.51
N VAL A 595 5.48 -28.67 -16.30
CA VAL A 595 5.97 -27.32 -16.05
C VAL A 595 4.79 -26.38 -15.88
N THR A 596 4.86 -25.52 -14.86
CA THR A 596 3.94 -24.41 -14.64
C THR A 596 4.76 -23.17 -14.35
N ILE A 597 4.53 -22.09 -15.09
CA ILE A 597 5.16 -20.79 -14.86
C ILE A 597 4.04 -19.76 -14.70
N ASN A 598 3.99 -19.09 -13.55
CA ASN A 598 3.04 -18.01 -13.27
C ASN A 598 3.76 -16.68 -13.50
N ALA A 599 3.59 -16.10 -14.69
CA ALA A 599 4.14 -14.79 -15.04
C ALA A 599 3.53 -13.72 -14.13
N ALA A 600 4.35 -12.80 -13.61
CA ALA A 600 3.89 -11.77 -12.68
C ALA A 600 2.86 -10.79 -13.31
N ASP A 601 2.89 -10.60 -14.63
CA ASP A 601 1.92 -9.81 -15.39
C ASP A 601 0.74 -10.63 -15.93
N ASN A 602 0.67 -11.93 -15.57
CA ASN A 602 -0.34 -12.89 -16.00
C ASN A 602 -0.46 -13.07 -17.53
N LYS A 603 0.58 -12.71 -18.30
CA LYS A 603 0.63 -12.87 -19.76
C LYS A 603 1.18 -14.25 -20.17
N GLU A 604 1.06 -14.57 -21.47
CA GLU A 604 1.65 -15.79 -22.05
C GLU A 604 3.15 -15.88 -21.74
N VAL A 605 3.59 -17.08 -21.34
CA VAL A 605 5.00 -17.41 -21.13
C VAL A 605 5.56 -18.00 -22.41
N TRP A 606 6.63 -17.39 -22.91
CA TRP A 606 7.34 -17.85 -24.10
C TRP A 606 8.61 -18.59 -23.71
N PHE A 607 8.89 -19.70 -24.39
CA PHE A 607 10.11 -20.47 -24.21
C PHE A 607 10.64 -21.06 -25.51
N ALA A 608 11.89 -21.49 -25.48
CA ALA A 608 12.50 -22.29 -26.54
C ALA A 608 13.29 -23.44 -25.93
N VAL A 609 13.49 -24.51 -26.69
CA VAL A 609 14.38 -25.62 -26.32
C VAL A 609 15.55 -25.64 -27.31
N LYS A 610 16.76 -25.76 -26.78
CA LYS A 610 17.98 -25.95 -27.56
C LYS A 610 18.61 -27.30 -27.27
N ASP A 611 19.16 -27.91 -28.31
CA ASP A 611 19.90 -29.16 -28.22
C ASP A 611 21.33 -28.95 -27.64
N GLU A 612 22.09 -30.05 -27.51
CA GLU A 612 23.47 -30.02 -27.00
C GLU A 612 24.45 -29.18 -27.84
N SER A 613 24.10 -28.91 -29.10
CA SER A 613 24.87 -28.08 -30.04
C SER A 613 24.41 -26.62 -30.05
N GLY A 614 23.36 -26.28 -29.30
CA GLY A 614 22.78 -24.94 -29.23
C GLY A 614 21.77 -24.62 -30.33
N ASN A 615 21.36 -25.60 -31.14
CA ASN A 615 20.34 -25.43 -32.18
C ASN A 615 18.94 -25.49 -31.58
N TYR A 616 17.98 -24.76 -32.18
CA TYR A 616 16.57 -24.81 -31.76
C TYR A 616 15.93 -26.15 -32.09
N VAL A 617 15.16 -26.69 -31.16
CA VAL A 617 14.35 -27.90 -31.33
C VAL A 617 12.92 -27.50 -31.72
N THR A 618 12.54 -27.74 -32.97
CA THR A 618 11.25 -27.31 -33.56
C THR A 618 10.21 -28.43 -33.68
N ASN A 619 10.51 -29.64 -33.21
CA ASN A 619 9.62 -30.79 -33.17
C ASN A 619 9.55 -31.36 -31.75
N LEU A 620 9.42 -30.48 -30.77
CA LEU A 620 9.42 -30.83 -29.37
C LEU A 620 8.16 -31.62 -28.99
N GLU A 621 8.32 -32.72 -28.26
CA GLU A 621 7.19 -33.41 -27.64
C GLU A 621 6.68 -32.60 -26.44
N THR A 622 5.66 -31.76 -26.68
CA THR A 622 5.07 -30.87 -25.68
C THR A 622 3.58 -30.63 -25.92
N THR A 623 2.85 -30.25 -24.86
CA THR A 623 1.47 -29.74 -24.97
C THR A 623 1.40 -28.22 -25.16
N ALA A 624 2.53 -27.51 -25.20
CA ALA A 624 2.58 -26.08 -25.48
C ALA A 624 2.36 -25.79 -26.97
N THR A 625 1.89 -24.59 -27.30
CA THR A 625 1.65 -24.18 -28.70
C THR A 625 2.94 -23.69 -29.32
N GLN A 626 3.34 -24.27 -30.46
CA GLN A 626 4.52 -23.84 -31.21
C GLN A 626 4.24 -22.59 -32.06
N ASP A 627 5.21 -21.67 -32.10
CA ASP A 627 5.27 -20.51 -32.99
C ASP A 627 6.71 -20.29 -33.47
N GLY A 628 6.99 -20.73 -34.70
CA GLY A 628 8.34 -20.73 -35.28
C GLY A 628 9.33 -21.55 -34.44
N ASN A 629 10.39 -20.88 -33.95
CA ASN A 629 11.43 -21.48 -33.10
C ASN A 629 11.09 -21.46 -31.59
N TYR A 630 9.91 -20.94 -31.22
CA TYR A 630 9.47 -20.76 -29.85
C TYR A 630 8.17 -21.51 -29.59
N TYR A 631 7.84 -21.62 -28.31
CA TYR A 631 6.60 -22.19 -27.80
C TYR A 631 6.01 -21.25 -26.78
N LYS A 632 4.69 -21.28 -26.64
CA LYS A 632 3.95 -20.42 -25.71
C LYS A 632 2.87 -21.17 -24.96
N VAL A 633 2.58 -20.67 -23.77
CA VAL A 633 1.55 -21.18 -22.86
C VAL A 633 0.98 -20.02 -22.03
N ASP A 634 -0.32 -20.04 -21.73
CA ASP A 634 -0.92 -19.07 -20.81
C ASP A 634 -0.27 -19.15 -19.42
N SER A 635 -0.12 -18.01 -18.74
CA SER A 635 0.38 -17.96 -17.36
C SER A 635 -0.38 -18.92 -16.45
N GLY A 636 0.36 -19.67 -15.63
CA GLY A 636 -0.17 -20.61 -14.63
C GLY A 636 -0.77 -21.89 -15.19
N LYS A 637 -0.89 -22.03 -16.52
CA LYS A 637 -1.33 -23.29 -17.13
C LYS A 637 -0.18 -24.29 -17.13
N GLN A 638 -0.47 -25.51 -16.67
CA GLN A 638 0.49 -26.61 -16.74
C GLN A 638 0.62 -27.11 -18.18
N PHE A 639 1.85 -27.40 -18.60
CA PHE A 639 2.14 -28.07 -19.86
C PHE A 639 3.19 -29.16 -19.65
N THR A 640 3.21 -30.15 -20.54
CA THR A 640 4.24 -31.20 -20.54
C THR A 640 5.33 -30.85 -21.54
N VAL A 641 6.58 -31.20 -21.25
CA VAL A 641 7.69 -31.12 -22.20
C VAL A 641 8.63 -32.30 -22.00
N LYS A 642 9.09 -32.92 -23.10
CA LYS A 642 10.13 -33.94 -23.03
C LYS A 642 11.48 -33.41 -23.48
N LEU A 643 12.51 -33.65 -22.67
CA LEU A 643 13.88 -33.20 -22.93
C LEU A 643 14.82 -34.39 -22.99
N LYS A 644 15.79 -34.35 -23.91
CA LYS A 644 16.92 -35.28 -23.93
C LYS A 644 18.03 -34.81 -22.99
N ARG A 645 19.01 -35.67 -22.70
CA ARG A 645 20.22 -35.25 -22.00
C ARG A 645 20.89 -34.08 -22.72
N ASP A 646 21.41 -33.15 -21.94
CA ASP A 646 22.12 -31.95 -22.40
C ASP A 646 21.26 -30.93 -23.16
N TRP A 647 19.94 -31.15 -23.28
CA TRP A 647 19.01 -30.15 -23.81
C TRP A 647 18.72 -29.06 -22.78
N ASN A 648 18.50 -27.85 -23.27
CA ASN A 648 18.22 -26.66 -22.49
C ASN A 648 16.86 -26.07 -22.87
N PHE A 649 15.92 -26.08 -21.93
CA PHE A 649 14.70 -25.29 -21.98
C PHE A 649 14.98 -23.88 -21.47
N ARG A 650 14.53 -22.84 -22.17
CA ARG A 650 14.68 -21.45 -21.75
C ARG A 650 13.35 -20.72 -21.82
N ALA A 651 12.76 -20.38 -20.68
CA ALA A 651 11.66 -19.42 -20.60
C ALA A 651 12.22 -17.99 -20.58
N ILE A 652 11.72 -17.12 -21.46
CA ILE A 652 12.31 -15.80 -21.75
C ILE A 652 11.43 -14.64 -21.25
N ASN A 653 12.06 -13.47 -21.04
CA ASN A 653 11.40 -12.20 -20.70
C ASN A 653 10.52 -12.25 -19.44
N LEU A 654 10.99 -12.95 -18.41
CA LEU A 654 10.29 -13.12 -17.15
C LEU A 654 10.50 -11.89 -16.24
N LEU A 655 9.39 -11.35 -15.73
CA LEU A 655 9.40 -10.29 -14.71
C LEU A 655 9.83 -10.83 -13.35
N SER A 656 10.34 -9.94 -12.49
CA SER A 656 10.48 -10.23 -11.06
C SER A 656 9.15 -10.70 -10.46
N ASN A 657 9.22 -11.55 -9.44
CA ASN A 657 8.09 -12.25 -8.80
C ASN A 657 7.38 -13.31 -9.67
N THR A 658 7.84 -13.58 -10.89
CA THR A 658 7.39 -14.76 -11.65
C THR A 658 7.75 -16.04 -10.90
N THR A 659 6.79 -16.93 -10.67
CA THR A 659 7.02 -18.21 -9.99
C THR A 659 7.01 -19.37 -10.98
N TYR A 660 7.70 -20.45 -10.66
CA TYR A 660 7.72 -21.66 -11.48
C TYR A 660 7.68 -22.92 -10.64
N SER A 661 7.12 -23.98 -11.23
CA SER A 661 7.11 -25.35 -10.72
C SER A 661 7.47 -26.29 -11.87
N ILE A 662 8.46 -27.15 -11.66
CA ILE A 662 8.90 -28.16 -12.64
C ILE A 662 8.95 -29.49 -11.91
N GLU A 663 8.27 -30.49 -12.44
CA GLU A 663 8.19 -31.84 -11.88
C GLU A 663 8.55 -32.86 -12.96
N GLU A 664 9.56 -33.68 -12.73
CA GLU A 664 9.94 -34.76 -13.64
C GLU A 664 8.99 -35.94 -13.45
N THR A 665 8.05 -36.15 -14.36
CA THR A 665 6.92 -37.07 -14.18
C THR A 665 7.14 -38.47 -14.73
N ASP A 666 7.96 -38.61 -15.77
CA ASP A 666 8.30 -39.89 -16.39
C ASP A 666 9.81 -39.97 -16.57
N ILE A 667 10.43 -40.76 -15.69
CA ILE A 667 11.87 -41.03 -15.69
C ILE A 667 12.02 -42.34 -16.45
N PRO A 668 12.71 -42.36 -17.62
CA PRO A 668 13.00 -43.59 -18.34
C PRO A 668 13.64 -44.61 -17.41
N ASP A 669 13.37 -45.90 -17.64
CA ASP A 669 13.89 -46.95 -16.78
C ASP A 669 15.39 -46.73 -16.46
N GLY A 670 15.89 -47.14 -15.30
CA GLY A 670 17.35 -47.22 -15.01
C GLY A 670 18.07 -45.89 -14.85
N TYR A 671 17.34 -44.81 -15.05
CA TYR A 671 17.63 -43.53 -14.46
C TYR A 671 16.95 -43.45 -13.11
N VAL A 672 17.59 -42.76 -12.19
CA VAL A 672 16.99 -42.32 -10.93
C VAL A 672 17.19 -40.81 -10.81
N PHE A 673 16.18 -40.12 -10.29
CA PHE A 673 16.31 -38.71 -9.95
C PHE A 673 17.45 -38.53 -8.93
N GLU A 674 18.36 -37.60 -9.19
CA GLU A 674 19.49 -37.32 -8.30
C GLU A 674 19.28 -35.99 -7.57
N ASN A 675 19.15 -34.88 -8.29
CA ASN A 675 18.91 -33.57 -7.68
C ASN A 675 18.38 -32.50 -8.66
N TYR A 676 18.00 -31.37 -8.06
CA TYR A 676 17.95 -30.07 -8.72
C TYR A 676 19.01 -29.13 -8.14
N GLN A 677 19.63 -28.31 -8.98
CA GLN A 677 20.59 -27.29 -8.58
C GLN A 677 20.34 -25.97 -9.33
N ILE A 678 20.54 -24.84 -8.67
CA ILE A 678 20.40 -23.50 -9.27
C ILE A 678 21.62 -22.63 -8.93
N ASN A 679 22.02 -21.76 -9.85
CA ASN A 679 23.14 -20.83 -9.66
C ASN A 679 22.73 -19.48 -9.04
N GLU A 680 21.48 -19.07 -9.20
CA GLU A 680 20.95 -17.76 -8.81
C GLU A 680 19.54 -17.94 -8.25
N GLY A 681 19.25 -17.32 -7.10
CA GLY A 681 17.96 -17.44 -6.43
C GLY A 681 17.82 -18.69 -5.56
N ASN A 682 16.66 -18.80 -4.91
CA ASN A 682 16.35 -19.89 -4.00
C ASN A 682 15.33 -20.83 -4.65
N ILE A 683 15.51 -22.13 -4.43
CA ILE A 683 14.59 -23.18 -4.87
C ILE A 683 14.16 -24.04 -3.68
N ASN A 684 12.97 -24.60 -3.76
CA ASN A 684 12.50 -25.65 -2.87
C ASN A 684 12.36 -26.95 -3.68
N VAL A 685 12.97 -28.03 -3.19
CA VAL A 685 13.00 -29.33 -3.85
C VAL A 685 12.27 -30.35 -2.97
N ALA A 686 11.24 -30.99 -3.54
CA ALA A 686 10.46 -32.02 -2.89
C ALA A 686 10.39 -33.24 -3.82
N GLY A 687 11.29 -34.21 -3.61
CA GLY A 687 11.45 -35.34 -4.53
C GLY A 687 11.89 -34.88 -5.92
N ASN A 688 11.20 -35.38 -6.96
CA ASN A 688 11.37 -35.04 -8.38
C ASN A 688 10.72 -33.71 -8.80
N LYS A 689 10.29 -32.89 -7.84
CA LYS A 689 9.66 -31.58 -8.07
C LYS A 689 10.49 -30.45 -7.50
N VAL A 690 10.59 -29.36 -8.25
CA VAL A 690 11.22 -28.10 -7.83
C VAL A 690 10.28 -26.92 -8.04
N THR A 691 10.28 -26.00 -7.08
CA THR A 691 9.60 -24.71 -7.20
C THR A 691 10.56 -23.57 -6.91
N GLY A 692 10.40 -22.43 -7.57
CA GLY A 692 11.20 -21.23 -7.32
C GLY A 692 10.56 -19.95 -7.84
N THR A 693 11.26 -18.84 -7.62
CA THR A 693 10.82 -17.49 -8.00
C THR A 693 11.95 -16.75 -8.70
N ILE A 694 11.62 -16.03 -9.77
CA ILE A 694 12.47 -15.00 -10.37
C ILE A 694 12.49 -13.80 -9.43
N ALA A 695 13.45 -13.78 -8.50
CA ALA A 695 13.49 -12.79 -7.42
C ALA A 695 13.82 -11.36 -7.88
N ALA A 696 14.54 -11.21 -9.01
CA ALA A 696 14.95 -9.91 -9.52
C ALA A 696 15.06 -9.91 -11.06
N ALA A 697 14.96 -8.72 -11.64
CA ALA A 697 15.29 -8.46 -13.04
C ALA A 697 16.81 -8.54 -13.28
N ASN A 698 17.19 -8.60 -14.55
CA ASN A 698 18.55 -8.62 -15.08
C ASN A 698 19.41 -9.79 -14.56
N LYS A 699 18.80 -10.96 -14.43
CA LYS A 699 19.45 -12.18 -13.93
C LYS A 699 19.16 -13.41 -14.81
N ALA A 700 20.14 -14.31 -14.83
CA ALA A 700 20.08 -15.60 -15.51
C ALA A 700 19.89 -16.71 -14.47
N TYR A 701 18.67 -17.25 -14.38
CA TYR A 701 18.36 -18.35 -13.46
C TYR A 701 18.65 -19.67 -14.17
N ASN A 702 19.83 -20.26 -13.92
CA ASN A 702 20.25 -21.52 -14.52
C ASN A 702 19.95 -22.68 -13.55
N LEU A 703 18.82 -23.34 -13.78
CA LEU A 703 18.37 -24.53 -13.08
C LEU A 703 18.83 -25.79 -13.83
N THR A 704 19.34 -26.77 -13.10
CA THR A 704 19.73 -28.07 -13.63
C THR A 704 18.95 -29.17 -12.93
N ASN A 705 18.36 -30.08 -13.69
CA ASN A 705 17.87 -31.37 -13.20
C ASN A 705 18.88 -32.45 -13.57
N THR A 706 19.34 -33.21 -12.58
CA THR A 706 20.29 -34.30 -12.80
C THR A 706 19.61 -35.63 -12.49
N ASN A 707 19.71 -36.57 -13.42
CA ASN A 707 19.38 -37.96 -13.15
C ASN A 707 20.63 -38.82 -13.29
N LYS A 708 20.76 -39.78 -12.40
CA LYS A 708 21.82 -40.75 -12.46
C LYS A 708 21.37 -41.96 -13.25
N TYR A 709 22.06 -42.24 -14.35
CA TYR A 709 21.96 -43.50 -15.05
C TYR A 709 22.76 -44.56 -14.30
N ASN A 710 22.03 -45.42 -13.59
CA ASN A 710 22.61 -46.60 -12.96
C ASN A 710 22.82 -47.70 -14.01
N GLY A 711 21.94 -47.78 -15.01
CA GLY A 711 22.00 -48.77 -16.06
C GLY A 711 21.46 -50.13 -15.65
N TYR A 712 21.33 -51.00 -16.64
CA TYR A 712 20.76 -52.34 -16.52
C TYR A 712 21.44 -53.27 -17.50
N PHE A 713 21.31 -54.55 -17.22
CA PHE A 713 21.65 -55.63 -18.12
C PHE A 713 20.40 -56.48 -18.34
N TYR A 714 20.48 -57.39 -19.29
CA TYR A 714 19.36 -58.25 -19.66
C TYR A 714 19.75 -59.69 -19.42
N VAL A 715 18.81 -60.51 -18.94
CA VAL A 715 18.96 -61.95 -18.79
C VAL A 715 17.97 -62.64 -19.72
N TYR A 716 18.47 -63.36 -20.72
CA TYR A 716 17.63 -64.15 -21.62
C TYR A 716 17.47 -65.56 -21.06
N HIS A 717 16.23 -65.98 -20.82
CA HIS A 717 15.86 -67.31 -20.34
C HIS A 717 15.53 -68.22 -21.52
N SER A 718 16.36 -69.23 -21.75
CA SER A 718 16.15 -70.17 -22.87
C SER A 718 15.02 -71.18 -22.67
N SER A 719 14.50 -71.31 -21.45
CA SER A 719 13.34 -72.18 -21.16
C SER A 719 12.05 -71.68 -21.80
N ASN A 720 11.86 -70.36 -21.85
CA ASN A 720 10.59 -69.70 -22.20
C ASN A 720 10.78 -68.54 -23.19
N ASN A 721 12.01 -68.30 -23.66
CA ASN A 721 12.40 -67.20 -24.55
C ASN A 721 12.05 -65.81 -23.99
N GLN A 722 11.96 -65.67 -22.66
CA GLN A 722 11.76 -64.39 -22.01
C GLN A 722 13.09 -63.68 -21.81
N VAL A 723 13.06 -62.35 -21.88
CA VAL A 723 14.18 -61.50 -21.48
C VAL A 723 13.78 -60.71 -20.26
N GLU A 724 14.50 -60.94 -19.16
CA GLU A 724 14.41 -60.13 -17.98
C GLU A 724 15.33 -58.91 -18.12
N LYS A 725 14.83 -57.72 -17.76
CA LYS A 725 15.63 -56.50 -17.63
C LYS A 725 15.96 -56.30 -16.16
N VAL A 726 17.25 -56.32 -15.82
CA VAL A 726 17.72 -56.25 -14.43
C VAL A 726 18.59 -55.01 -14.22
N SER A 727 18.20 -54.17 -13.27
CA SER A 727 19.01 -52.99 -12.90
C SER A 727 20.35 -53.42 -12.32
N ILE A 728 21.44 -52.69 -12.60
CA ILE A 728 22.73 -52.96 -11.94
C ILE A 728 22.67 -52.71 -10.43
N THR A 729 21.68 -51.96 -9.97
CA THR A 729 21.38 -51.71 -8.56
C THR A 729 20.24 -52.60 -8.03
N ASP A 730 19.82 -53.61 -8.78
CA ASP A 730 18.84 -54.59 -8.32
C ASP A 730 19.38 -55.29 -7.05
N SER A 731 18.49 -55.58 -6.10
CA SER A 731 18.82 -56.27 -4.85
C SER A 731 19.52 -57.64 -5.05
N ARG A 732 19.31 -58.28 -6.20
CA ARG A 732 19.98 -59.53 -6.60
C ARG A 732 21.44 -59.31 -6.99
N VAL A 733 21.85 -58.09 -7.32
CA VAL A 733 23.23 -57.69 -7.58
C VAL A 733 23.93 -57.38 -6.25
N VAL A 734 24.50 -58.40 -5.62
CA VAL A 734 25.14 -58.28 -4.30
C VAL A 734 26.63 -58.00 -4.47
N ASN A 735 27.13 -56.93 -3.84
CA ASN A 735 28.53 -56.50 -3.93
C ASN A 735 29.02 -56.34 -5.39
N GLY A 736 28.14 -55.82 -6.26
CA GLY A 736 28.44 -55.60 -7.67
C GLY A 736 28.47 -56.87 -8.52
N LYS A 737 27.94 -57.99 -8.04
CA LYS A 737 27.86 -59.24 -8.79
C LYS A 737 26.45 -59.83 -8.85
N PHE A 738 26.12 -60.44 -9.98
CA PHE A 738 24.84 -61.11 -10.23
C PHE A 738 25.06 -62.61 -10.47
N ASP A 739 24.23 -63.46 -9.86
CA ASP A 739 24.37 -64.91 -9.87
C ASP A 739 23.26 -65.57 -10.69
N LEU A 740 23.59 -65.99 -11.92
CA LEU A 740 22.61 -66.54 -12.87
C LEU A 740 22.03 -67.89 -12.43
N THR A 741 22.68 -68.63 -11.53
CA THR A 741 22.13 -69.92 -11.08
C THR A 741 20.86 -69.76 -10.26
N LYS A 742 20.66 -68.59 -9.65
CA LYS A 742 19.45 -68.25 -8.89
C LYS A 742 18.28 -67.85 -9.77
N GLU A 743 18.55 -67.50 -11.02
CA GLU A 743 17.54 -67.08 -12.00
C GLU A 743 17.04 -68.24 -12.87
N VAL A 744 17.50 -69.47 -12.62
CA VAL A 744 17.04 -70.66 -13.35
C VAL A 744 15.57 -70.94 -13.04
N SER A 745 14.79 -71.06 -14.11
CA SER A 745 13.36 -71.33 -14.05
C SER A 745 13.06 -72.64 -13.32
N LYS A 746 11.93 -72.65 -12.61
CA LYS A 746 11.43 -73.86 -11.93
C LYS A 746 11.30 -75.02 -12.91
N ASP A 747 11.75 -76.21 -12.50
CA ASP A 747 11.81 -77.45 -13.29
C ASP A 747 12.91 -77.51 -14.37
N TYR A 748 13.87 -76.57 -14.34
CA TYR A 748 15.07 -76.57 -15.18
C TYR A 748 16.34 -76.63 -14.34
N LEU A 749 17.43 -77.13 -14.92
CA LEU A 749 18.79 -77.03 -14.39
C LEU A 749 19.57 -75.96 -15.16
N TYR A 750 20.56 -75.38 -14.48
CA TYR A 750 21.55 -74.52 -15.11
C TYR A 750 22.35 -75.32 -16.14
N GLY A 751 22.35 -74.85 -17.39
CA GLY A 751 23.09 -75.44 -18.52
C GLY A 751 24.32 -74.63 -18.93
N GLY A 752 24.73 -73.68 -18.09
CA GLY A 752 25.76 -72.69 -18.40
C GLY A 752 25.19 -71.35 -18.86
N TYR A 753 26.06 -70.38 -19.01
CA TYR A 753 25.72 -69.09 -19.60
C TYR A 753 26.79 -68.64 -20.58
N PHE A 754 26.43 -67.67 -21.42
CA PHE A 754 27.42 -66.89 -22.13
C PHE A 754 27.01 -65.43 -22.15
N LYS A 755 28.01 -64.55 -21.98
CA LYS A 755 27.87 -63.13 -22.25
C LYS A 755 27.71 -62.97 -23.75
N ALA A 756 26.59 -62.43 -24.23
CA ALA A 756 26.49 -62.08 -25.63
C ALA A 756 27.50 -60.95 -25.93
N TYR A 757 28.27 -61.21 -26.99
CA TYR A 757 29.39 -60.48 -27.57
C TYR A 757 29.42 -58.96 -27.40
N GLY A 758 30.54 -58.45 -26.88
CA GLY A 758 30.95 -57.04 -26.85
C GLY A 758 32.41 -56.87 -27.29
N GLN A 759 32.85 -57.57 -28.35
CA GLN A 759 34.16 -57.30 -28.98
C GLN A 759 34.03 -57.04 -30.49
N THR A 760 34.12 -55.74 -30.83
CA THR A 760 34.81 -55.22 -32.02
C THR A 760 34.48 -55.86 -33.38
N THR A 761 33.34 -55.51 -33.97
CA THR A 761 33.21 -54.89 -35.32
C THR A 761 31.76 -54.94 -35.82
N SER A 762 31.25 -53.78 -36.24
CA SER A 762 30.06 -53.55 -37.09
C SER A 762 28.84 -54.45 -36.86
N THR A 763 28.03 -54.17 -35.83
CA THR A 763 26.55 -53.99 -35.89
C THR A 763 25.91 -53.96 -34.49
N ASP A 764 26.24 -52.92 -33.71
CA ASP A 764 25.49 -52.52 -32.49
C ASP A 764 23.98 -52.37 -32.72
N ASN A 765 23.59 -52.08 -33.97
CA ASN A 765 22.23 -51.70 -34.32
C ASN A 765 21.21 -52.85 -34.22
N GLN A 766 21.60 -54.13 -34.28
CA GLN A 766 20.61 -55.23 -34.28
C GLN A 766 20.15 -55.64 -32.88
N ILE A 767 21.02 -55.53 -31.86
CA ILE A 767 20.64 -55.78 -30.46
C ILE A 767 19.99 -54.54 -29.84
N LYS A 768 20.47 -53.32 -30.18
CA LYS A 768 19.79 -52.06 -29.84
C LYS A 768 18.41 -51.94 -30.50
N ALA A 769 18.21 -52.56 -31.66
CA ALA A 769 16.93 -52.60 -32.34
C ALA A 769 16.08 -53.84 -31.99
N LEU A 770 16.49 -54.64 -30.98
CA LEU A 770 15.56 -55.58 -30.38
C LEU A 770 14.50 -54.78 -29.63
N THR A 771 13.24 -54.97 -29.99
CA THR A 771 12.12 -54.39 -29.24
C THR A 771 11.76 -55.38 -28.15
N TYR A 772 11.71 -54.92 -26.90
CA TYR A 772 11.35 -55.74 -25.75
C TYR A 772 9.92 -55.36 -25.33
N THR A 773 8.94 -56.14 -25.77
CA THR A 773 7.52 -55.91 -25.47
C THR A 773 6.99 -57.14 -24.76
N ASP A 774 6.32 -56.95 -23.62
CA ASP A 774 5.73 -58.02 -22.80
C ASP A 774 6.72 -59.17 -22.47
N GLY A 775 7.96 -58.82 -22.13
CA GLY A 775 9.02 -59.78 -21.76
C GLY A 775 9.63 -60.57 -22.93
N LYS A 776 9.23 -60.32 -24.17
CA LYS A 776 9.76 -60.98 -25.37
C LYS A 776 10.65 -60.04 -26.16
N ALA A 777 11.83 -60.51 -26.55
CA ALA A 777 12.70 -59.80 -27.49
C ALA A 777 12.26 -60.10 -28.92
N THR A 778 12.08 -59.08 -29.77
CA THR A 778 11.83 -59.23 -31.22
C THR A 778 12.88 -58.48 -32.01
N ASP A 779 13.33 -59.05 -33.12
CA ASP A 779 14.21 -58.39 -34.09
C ASP A 779 13.53 -57.17 -34.75
N PRO A 780 14.28 -56.33 -35.49
CA PRO A 780 13.72 -55.14 -36.13
C PRO A 780 12.60 -55.41 -37.13
N ASN A 781 12.41 -56.68 -37.53
CA ASN A 781 11.34 -57.13 -38.42
C ASN A 781 10.13 -57.68 -37.64
N GLY A 782 10.11 -57.56 -36.31
CA GLY A 782 9.05 -58.08 -35.44
C GLY A 782 9.15 -59.59 -35.17
N THR A 783 10.25 -60.25 -35.56
CA THR A 783 10.42 -61.69 -35.36
C THR A 783 10.94 -61.96 -33.96
N ALA A 784 10.35 -62.89 -33.21
CA ALA A 784 10.86 -63.27 -31.89
C ALA A 784 12.34 -63.65 -31.96
N TYR A 785 13.17 -62.99 -31.16
CA TYR A 785 14.59 -63.26 -31.02
C TYR A 785 14.75 -64.61 -30.31
N THR A 786 15.09 -65.64 -31.08
CA THR A 786 15.26 -67.01 -30.58
C THR A 786 16.68 -67.28 -30.07
N GLY A 787 17.50 -66.24 -29.86
CA GLY A 787 18.91 -66.39 -29.47
C GLY A 787 19.80 -67.05 -30.52
N SER A 788 19.30 -67.28 -31.75
CA SER A 788 19.96 -68.12 -32.75
C SER A 788 20.02 -67.45 -34.11
N LYS A 789 21.15 -66.81 -34.42
CA LYS A 789 21.64 -66.68 -35.81
C LYS A 789 22.79 -67.62 -36.15
N SER A 790 23.31 -68.39 -35.18
CA SER A 790 24.23 -69.48 -35.48
C SER A 790 23.48 -70.80 -35.33
N SER A 791 23.30 -71.50 -36.43
CA SER A 791 22.88 -72.91 -36.50
C SER A 791 23.84 -73.88 -35.79
N THR A 792 24.78 -73.38 -34.99
CA THR A 792 25.64 -74.15 -34.10
C THR A 792 25.88 -73.38 -32.80
N TRP A 793 25.05 -73.61 -31.78
CA TRP A 793 25.53 -73.45 -30.41
C TRP A 793 26.57 -74.56 -30.19
N LYS A 794 27.85 -74.21 -30.28
CA LYS A 794 28.92 -75.15 -29.95
C LYS A 794 29.10 -75.11 -28.44
N ALA A 795 29.07 -76.28 -27.81
CA ALA A 795 29.35 -76.49 -26.38
C ALA A 795 30.58 -75.69 -25.86
N VAL A 796 31.57 -75.43 -26.70
CA VAL A 796 32.79 -74.68 -26.32
C VAL A 796 32.57 -73.19 -26.02
N ASN A 797 31.39 -72.62 -26.30
CA ASN A 797 31.12 -71.17 -26.19
C ASN A 797 30.48 -70.72 -24.86
N ALA A 798 30.12 -71.64 -23.95
CA ALA A 798 29.79 -71.27 -22.57
C ALA A 798 31.02 -70.63 -21.92
N TYR A 799 30.83 -69.57 -21.12
CA TYR A 799 31.94 -68.82 -20.56
C TYR A 799 32.65 -69.68 -19.50
N LYS A 800 33.86 -70.18 -19.79
CA LYS A 800 34.62 -71.07 -18.88
C LYS A 800 35.31 -70.30 -17.75
N VAL A 801 34.58 -69.52 -16.94
CA VAL A 801 35.16 -69.00 -15.68
C VAL A 801 34.98 -70.07 -14.60
N ASN A 802 35.79 -71.13 -14.64
CA ASN A 802 35.96 -72.18 -13.61
C ASN A 802 35.06 -72.03 -12.34
N GLY A 803 33.78 -72.41 -12.44
CA GLY A 803 32.83 -72.48 -11.33
C GLY A 803 32.34 -71.14 -10.74
N LYS A 804 32.61 -69.99 -11.36
CA LYS A 804 32.05 -68.69 -10.92
C LYS A 804 30.72 -68.43 -11.60
N THR A 805 29.64 -68.56 -10.83
CA THR A 805 28.28 -68.24 -11.25
C THR A 805 27.94 -66.76 -11.10
N ASP A 806 28.74 -66.04 -10.30
CA ASP A 806 28.62 -64.62 -9.99
C ASP A 806 29.54 -63.76 -10.88
N PHE A 807 28.96 -62.87 -11.69
CA PHE A 807 29.73 -61.96 -12.55
C PHE A 807 29.37 -60.51 -12.25
N ALA A 808 30.27 -59.57 -12.55
CA ALA A 808 29.94 -58.15 -12.55
C ALA A 808 29.15 -57.85 -13.84
N PRO A 809 27.84 -57.56 -13.77
CA PRO A 809 27.06 -57.25 -14.96
C PRO A 809 27.56 -55.95 -15.59
N GLU A 810 27.63 -55.95 -16.92
CA GLU A 810 27.93 -54.75 -17.70
C GLU A 810 26.64 -54.12 -18.19
N VAL A 811 26.59 -52.79 -18.11
CA VAL A 811 25.42 -52.02 -18.53
C VAL A 811 25.16 -52.26 -20.03
N ASN A 812 23.88 -52.35 -20.38
CA ASN A 812 23.31 -52.61 -21.71
C ASN A 812 23.72 -53.96 -22.35
N HIS A 813 24.28 -54.89 -21.58
CA HIS A 813 24.63 -56.22 -22.09
C HIS A 813 23.50 -57.23 -21.86
N VAL A 814 23.42 -58.21 -22.76
CA VAL A 814 22.53 -59.36 -22.65
C VAL A 814 23.33 -60.60 -22.23
N TYR A 815 22.89 -61.26 -21.17
CA TYR A 815 23.43 -62.50 -20.65
C TYR A 815 22.46 -63.62 -20.98
N TYR A 816 22.92 -64.60 -21.76
CA TYR A 816 22.09 -65.73 -22.14
C TYR A 816 22.19 -66.82 -21.08
N LEU A 817 21.08 -67.14 -20.42
CA LEU A 817 20.93 -68.22 -19.46
C LEU A 817 20.44 -69.48 -20.17
N LYS A 818 21.32 -70.48 -20.30
CA LYS A 818 20.93 -71.80 -20.80
C LYS A 818 20.26 -72.57 -19.67
N GLU A 819 19.02 -72.97 -19.91
CA GLU A 819 18.18 -73.69 -18.97
C GLU A 819 17.82 -75.01 -19.65
N VAL A 820 18.18 -76.11 -18.99
CA VAL A 820 17.95 -77.47 -19.51
C VAL A 820 16.81 -78.08 -18.71
N PRO A 821 15.70 -78.50 -19.33
CA PRO A 821 14.58 -79.05 -18.57
C PRO A 821 15.02 -80.27 -17.76
N ASN A 822 14.55 -80.40 -16.52
CA ASN A 822 14.88 -81.51 -15.63
C ASN A 822 14.57 -82.90 -16.24
N ALA A 823 13.66 -82.96 -17.23
CA ALA A 823 13.29 -84.18 -17.92
C ALA A 823 14.31 -84.69 -18.97
N TYR A 824 15.24 -83.84 -19.44
CA TYR A 824 16.28 -84.25 -20.41
C TYR A 824 17.33 -85.16 -19.77
N PHE A 825 17.43 -85.14 -18.45
CA PHE A 825 18.22 -86.09 -17.71
C PHE A 825 17.48 -87.43 -17.70
N ARG A 826 17.95 -88.36 -18.53
CA ARG A 826 17.42 -89.73 -18.63
C ARG A 826 18.34 -90.72 -17.93
N PRO A 827 18.37 -90.77 -16.59
CA PRO A 827 18.98 -91.89 -15.92
C PRO A 827 18.26 -93.18 -16.31
N ARG A 828 19.04 -94.19 -16.69
CA ARG A 828 18.59 -95.54 -16.97
C ARG A 828 19.24 -96.49 -15.97
N MET A 829 18.42 -97.20 -15.22
CA MET A 829 18.91 -98.22 -14.30
C MET A 829 18.73 -99.57 -14.96
N GLU A 830 19.83 -100.30 -15.13
CA GLU A 830 19.81 -101.65 -15.68
C GLU A 830 20.36 -102.62 -14.65
N VAL A 831 19.66 -103.74 -14.49
CA VAL A 831 20.12 -104.80 -13.60
C VAL A 831 20.90 -105.79 -14.42
N ILE A 832 22.21 -105.83 -14.22
CA ILE A 832 23.08 -106.82 -14.85
C ILE A 832 23.47 -107.82 -13.78
N TYR A 833 23.15 -109.09 -14.01
CA TYR A 833 23.55 -110.19 -13.15
C TYR A 833 24.68 -110.97 -13.81
N ASP A 834 25.71 -111.33 -13.05
CA ASP A 834 26.81 -112.17 -13.53
C ASP A 834 26.41 -113.63 -13.31
N THR A 835 26.10 -114.38 -14.37
CA THR A 835 25.62 -115.76 -14.24
C THR A 835 26.74 -116.78 -14.29
N ARG A 836 27.01 -117.41 -13.14
CA ARG A 836 27.35 -118.84 -13.09
C ARG A 836 26.22 -119.57 -12.34
N LYS A 837 25.18 -119.98 -13.09
CA LYS A 837 23.96 -120.74 -12.68
C LYS A 837 22.76 -119.92 -12.19
N SER A 838 21.56 -120.43 -12.50
CA SER A 838 20.23 -119.84 -12.29
C SER A 838 19.79 -119.63 -10.84
N THR A 839 20.63 -119.97 -9.84
CA THR A 839 20.23 -120.01 -8.42
C THR A 839 20.88 -118.95 -7.53
N GLN A 840 21.71 -118.04 -8.06
CA GLN A 840 22.38 -117.02 -7.25
C GLN A 840 21.65 -115.64 -7.27
N PRO A 841 21.63 -114.91 -6.14
CA PRO A 841 21.04 -113.57 -6.07
C PRO A 841 21.82 -112.58 -6.94
N VAL A 842 21.12 -111.56 -7.49
CA VAL A 842 21.76 -110.43 -8.18
C VAL A 842 22.76 -109.78 -7.23
N THR A 843 24.05 -109.89 -7.53
CA THR A 843 25.12 -109.38 -6.67
C THR A 843 25.46 -107.91 -6.91
N ASN A 844 25.08 -107.39 -8.09
CA ASN A 844 25.50 -106.09 -8.59
C ASN A 844 24.35 -105.38 -9.31
N LEU A 845 24.19 -104.08 -9.07
CA LEU A 845 23.26 -103.21 -9.79
C LEU A 845 24.07 -102.13 -10.48
N TYR A 846 23.79 -101.86 -11.75
CA TYR A 846 24.46 -100.80 -12.49
C TYR A 846 23.48 -99.65 -12.74
N ILE A 847 23.80 -98.47 -12.21
CA ILE A 847 23.09 -97.25 -12.59
C ILE A 847 23.86 -96.61 -13.73
N PHE A 848 23.20 -96.44 -14.87
CA PHE A 848 23.68 -95.65 -15.99
C PHE A 848 22.98 -94.30 -15.94
N THR A 849 23.73 -93.24 -15.70
CA THR A 849 23.20 -91.90 -15.94
C THR A 849 24.09 -91.22 -16.95
N ALA A 850 23.46 -90.67 -17.99
CA ALA A 850 24.14 -89.93 -19.02
C ALA A 850 23.27 -88.72 -19.37
N THR A 851 23.93 -87.67 -19.79
CA THR A 851 23.28 -86.53 -20.44
C THR A 851 23.36 -86.75 -21.95
N ASP A 852 22.26 -86.56 -22.69
CA ASP A 852 22.33 -86.43 -24.15
C ASP A 852 22.74 -85.01 -24.59
N ASP A 853 22.70 -84.08 -23.64
CA ASP A 853 22.98 -82.68 -23.86
C ASP A 853 24.48 -82.39 -23.77
N ALA A 854 24.94 -81.49 -24.63
CA ALA A 854 26.32 -81.05 -24.67
C ALA A 854 26.69 -80.07 -23.54
N ASN A 855 25.72 -79.61 -22.74
CA ASN A 855 25.86 -78.60 -21.69
C ASN A 855 26.61 -79.02 -20.41
N TYR A 856 26.93 -80.31 -20.25
CA TYR A 856 27.63 -80.81 -19.07
C TYR A 856 28.97 -81.46 -19.45
N SER A 857 29.98 -81.19 -18.64
CA SER A 857 31.36 -81.68 -18.78
C SER A 857 31.56 -83.01 -18.06
N SER A 858 30.85 -83.22 -16.96
CA SER A 858 30.85 -84.46 -16.20
C SER A 858 29.51 -84.72 -15.52
N VAL A 859 29.25 -86.00 -15.22
CA VAL A 859 28.15 -86.44 -14.37
C VAL A 859 28.70 -87.36 -13.29
N SER A 860 28.18 -87.19 -12.08
CA SER A 860 28.44 -87.98 -10.89
C SER A 860 27.15 -88.15 -10.09
N LEU A 861 27.23 -88.80 -8.94
CA LEU A 861 26.10 -88.94 -8.02
C LEU A 861 26.44 -88.20 -6.71
N SER A 862 25.53 -87.38 -6.21
CA SER A 862 25.60 -86.79 -4.87
C SER A 862 25.15 -87.79 -3.81
N PRO A 863 25.72 -87.74 -2.59
CA PRO A 863 25.29 -88.58 -1.48
C PRO A 863 23.86 -88.24 -1.05
N VAL A 864 23.04 -89.27 -0.80
CA VAL A 864 21.71 -89.12 -0.20
C VAL A 864 21.81 -89.36 1.31
N GLY A 865 21.64 -88.30 2.11
CA GLY A 865 21.71 -88.36 3.60
C GLY A 865 23.06 -87.93 4.21
N LYS A 866 23.10 -87.76 5.54
CA LYS A 866 24.16 -87.02 6.27
C LYS A 866 25.41 -87.81 6.74
N THR A 867 25.75 -88.98 6.19
CA THR A 867 26.94 -89.74 6.64
C THR A 867 27.79 -90.36 5.51
N LYS A 868 29.06 -89.89 5.44
CA LYS A 868 30.28 -90.40 4.76
C LYS A 868 30.23 -90.78 3.26
N LEU A 869 30.66 -89.81 2.44
CA LEU A 869 31.65 -89.80 1.35
C LEU A 869 31.57 -90.74 0.13
N TYR A 870 30.53 -91.55 -0.03
CA TYR A 870 30.29 -92.22 -1.31
C TYR A 870 28.88 -91.90 -1.81
N PRO A 871 28.71 -91.70 -3.13
CA PRO A 871 27.37 -91.57 -3.68
C PRO A 871 26.53 -92.77 -3.29
N SER A 872 25.26 -92.51 -2.96
CA SER A 872 24.35 -93.54 -2.49
C SER A 872 23.01 -93.47 -3.21
N ALA A 873 22.45 -94.63 -3.53
CA ALA A 873 21.07 -94.75 -3.99
C ALA A 873 20.22 -95.29 -2.85
N VAL A 874 18.98 -94.85 -2.74
CA VAL A 874 18.07 -95.31 -1.68
C VAL A 874 17.06 -96.29 -2.24
N ILE A 875 17.00 -97.48 -1.66
CA ILE A 875 15.87 -98.40 -1.86
C ILE A 875 14.77 -97.96 -0.92
N ARG A 876 13.59 -97.76 -1.47
CA ARG A 876 12.37 -97.53 -0.68
C ARG A 876 11.45 -98.75 -0.76
N ASN A 877 10.68 -98.96 0.30
CA ASN A 877 9.54 -99.85 0.24
C ASN A 877 8.46 -99.27 -0.70
N TYR A 878 7.46 -100.08 -1.07
CA TYR A 878 6.36 -99.63 -1.95
C TYR A 878 5.58 -98.43 -1.35
N ASP A 879 5.60 -98.28 -0.03
CA ASP A 879 5.02 -97.15 0.71
C ASP A 879 5.91 -95.89 0.77
N GLY A 880 7.09 -95.91 0.13
CA GLY A 880 8.03 -94.78 0.09
C GLY A 880 8.95 -94.66 1.30
N THR A 881 8.83 -95.52 2.33
CA THR A 881 9.74 -95.52 3.47
C THR A 881 11.14 -95.98 3.06
N VAL A 882 12.18 -95.34 3.61
CA VAL A 882 13.57 -95.72 3.33
C VAL A 882 13.81 -97.13 3.86
N LYS A 883 14.03 -98.07 2.94
CA LYS A 883 14.36 -99.44 3.29
C LYS A 883 15.85 -99.58 3.55
N LYS A 884 16.69 -98.99 2.67
CA LYS A 884 18.15 -99.14 2.74
C LYS A 884 18.87 -98.13 1.85
N TYR A 885 20.06 -97.71 2.28
CA TYR A 885 21.02 -97.00 1.44
C TYR A 885 21.98 -97.99 0.78
N LEU A 886 22.19 -97.83 -0.52
CA LEU A 886 23.20 -98.55 -1.28
C LEU A 886 24.38 -97.62 -1.50
N THR A 887 25.58 -98.13 -1.25
CA THR A 887 26.83 -97.39 -1.45
C THR A 887 27.47 -97.82 -2.77
N VAL A 888 27.95 -96.86 -3.56
CA VAL A 888 28.73 -97.14 -4.77
C VAL A 888 30.02 -97.89 -4.41
N ARG A 889 30.25 -99.03 -5.07
CA ARG A 889 31.42 -99.91 -4.86
C ARG A 889 32.59 -99.56 -5.78
N GLY A 890 32.30 -98.93 -6.92
CA GLY A 890 33.27 -98.49 -7.91
C GLY A 890 32.57 -97.64 -8.96
N GLU A 891 33.25 -96.60 -9.41
CA GLU A 891 32.80 -95.71 -10.49
C GLU A 891 33.53 -96.08 -11.77
N PHE A 892 32.77 -96.32 -12.83
CA PHE A 892 33.33 -96.36 -14.17
C PHE A 892 32.90 -95.08 -14.88
N LYS A 893 33.88 -94.25 -15.24
CA LYS A 893 33.70 -93.06 -16.10
C LYS A 893 34.19 -93.37 -17.52
N PRO A 894 33.54 -94.28 -18.28
CA PRO A 894 34.04 -94.63 -19.60
C PRO A 894 33.86 -93.50 -20.63
N LEU A 895 33.05 -92.48 -20.34
CA LEU A 895 32.79 -91.33 -21.22
C LEU A 895 32.67 -90.06 -20.38
N SER A 896 33.14 -88.91 -20.89
CA SER A 896 33.06 -87.62 -20.20
C SER A 896 31.63 -87.23 -19.78
N ARG A 897 30.60 -87.72 -20.49
CA ARG A 897 29.18 -87.37 -20.27
C ARG A 897 28.31 -88.53 -19.78
N GLY A 898 28.93 -89.64 -19.36
CA GLY A 898 28.26 -90.83 -18.88
C GLY A 898 28.88 -91.32 -17.57
N TYR A 899 28.03 -91.74 -16.65
CA TYR A 899 28.42 -92.26 -15.35
C TYR A 899 27.78 -93.63 -15.16
N ILE A 900 28.62 -94.61 -14.83
CA ILE A 900 28.19 -95.94 -14.43
C ILE A 900 28.59 -96.13 -12.97
N ALA A 901 27.59 -96.20 -12.09
CA ALA A 901 27.80 -96.62 -10.71
C ALA A 901 27.52 -98.11 -10.58
N LEU A 902 28.51 -98.84 -10.07
CA LEU A 902 28.29 -100.19 -9.54
C LEU A 902 27.79 -100.07 -8.09
N LEU A 903 26.53 -100.38 -7.87
CA LEU A 903 25.94 -100.47 -6.54
C LEU A 903 26.03 -101.89 -6.01
N ASN A 904 26.52 -102.04 -4.79
CA ASN A 904 26.57 -103.32 -4.11
C ASN A 904 25.21 -103.68 -3.53
N VAL A 905 24.53 -104.65 -4.13
CA VAL A 905 23.29 -105.21 -3.61
C VAL A 905 23.58 -106.57 -3.00
N LYS A 906 23.71 -106.61 -1.68
CA LYS A 906 23.84 -107.86 -0.91
C LYS A 906 22.52 -108.64 -0.78
N ASP A 907 21.39 -108.03 -1.13
CA ASP A 907 20.04 -108.55 -0.93
C ASP A 907 19.33 -108.79 -2.27
N LYS A 908 18.33 -109.70 -2.27
CA LYS A 908 17.44 -109.93 -3.43
C LYS A 908 16.62 -108.65 -3.74
N VAL A 909 16.95 -107.96 -4.83
CA VAL A 909 16.11 -106.88 -5.37
C VAL A 909 14.88 -107.51 -6.05
N LYS A 910 13.71 -106.87 -5.98
CA LYS A 910 12.49 -107.33 -6.67
C LYS A 910 12.21 -106.48 -7.91
N ASN A 911 11.55 -107.08 -8.90
CA ASN A 911 11.04 -106.35 -10.06
C ASN A 911 10.09 -105.25 -9.55
N LYS A 912 10.14 -104.06 -10.15
CA LYS A 912 9.38 -102.86 -9.75
C LYS A 912 9.78 -102.17 -8.42
N THR A 913 11.02 -102.31 -7.99
CA THR A 913 11.51 -101.58 -6.79
C THR A 913 11.90 -100.14 -7.16
N ASP A 914 11.47 -99.14 -6.38
CA ASP A 914 11.81 -97.73 -6.59
C ASP A 914 13.16 -97.36 -5.97
N PHE A 915 13.94 -96.57 -6.72
CA PHE A 915 15.24 -96.05 -6.36
C PHE A 915 15.26 -94.54 -6.53
N GLU A 916 15.77 -93.86 -5.53
CA GLU A 916 16.07 -92.42 -5.61
C GLU A 916 17.58 -92.21 -5.56
N PHE A 917 18.04 -91.29 -6.38
CA PHE A 917 19.41 -90.81 -6.35
C PHE A 917 19.45 -89.36 -6.83
N THR A 918 20.46 -88.63 -6.37
CA THR A 918 20.67 -87.24 -6.75
C THR A 918 21.86 -87.20 -7.68
N PRO A 919 21.71 -87.24 -9.01
CA PRO A 919 22.84 -86.94 -9.86
C PRO A 919 23.36 -85.52 -9.64
N THR A 920 24.68 -85.41 -9.68
CA THR A 920 25.46 -84.19 -9.59
C THR A 920 26.19 -84.00 -10.89
N TYR A 921 26.00 -82.86 -11.52
CA TYR A 921 26.59 -82.58 -12.82
C TYR A 921 27.49 -81.38 -12.71
N GLU A 922 28.60 -81.44 -13.43
CA GLU A 922 29.41 -80.26 -13.66
C GLU A 922 29.07 -79.74 -15.06
N THR A 923 28.59 -78.52 -15.15
CA THR A 923 28.38 -77.84 -16.43
C THR A 923 29.72 -77.62 -17.14
N LEU A 924 29.69 -77.20 -18.41
CA LEU A 924 30.93 -76.91 -19.17
C LEU A 924 31.77 -75.76 -18.59
N ASP A 925 31.15 -74.89 -17.80
CA ASP A 925 31.80 -73.79 -17.09
C ASP A 925 32.21 -74.13 -15.64
N GLY A 926 32.06 -75.39 -15.23
CA GLY A 926 32.55 -75.89 -13.94
C GLY A 926 31.60 -75.72 -12.75
N VAL A 927 30.32 -75.44 -13.01
CA VAL A 927 29.30 -75.25 -11.97
C VAL A 927 28.66 -76.58 -11.62
N GLU A 928 28.63 -76.90 -10.32
CA GLU A 928 27.98 -78.10 -9.82
C GLU A 928 26.47 -77.88 -9.68
N VAL A 929 25.66 -78.68 -10.37
CA VAL A 929 24.20 -78.64 -10.29
C VAL A 929 23.65 -80.00 -9.88
N ASN A 930 22.61 -80.00 -9.05
CA ASN A 930 22.03 -81.20 -8.47
C ASN A 930 20.55 -81.33 -8.85
N GLY A 931 20.09 -82.53 -9.15
CA GLY A 931 18.67 -82.86 -9.33
C GLY A 931 18.34 -84.18 -8.66
N VAL A 932 17.17 -84.33 -8.03
CA VAL A 932 16.76 -85.63 -7.45
C VAL A 932 15.97 -86.40 -8.49
N VAL A 933 16.36 -87.64 -8.77
CA VAL A 933 15.67 -88.50 -9.74
C VAL A 933 15.23 -89.80 -9.10
N LYS A 934 13.98 -90.18 -9.39
CA LYS A 934 13.36 -91.44 -9.00
C LYS A 934 13.22 -92.37 -10.20
N ARG A 935 13.61 -93.64 -10.05
CA ARG A 935 13.51 -94.68 -11.08
C ARG A 935 13.09 -96.01 -10.48
N THR A 936 12.26 -96.75 -11.20
CA THR A 936 11.81 -98.08 -10.82
C THR A 936 12.64 -99.14 -11.56
N VAL A 937 13.15 -100.14 -10.86
CA VAL A 937 13.87 -101.29 -11.46
C VAL A 937 12.91 -102.13 -12.30
N ALA A 938 13.32 -102.45 -13.53
CA ALA A 938 12.74 -103.51 -14.35
C ALA A 938 13.81 -104.59 -14.60
N PHE A 939 13.49 -105.88 -14.41
CA PHE A 939 14.39 -106.98 -14.78
C PHE A 939 14.19 -107.37 -16.25
N GLY A 940 15.27 -107.34 -17.05
CA GLY A 940 15.26 -107.71 -18.47
C GLY A 940 16.55 -108.43 -18.91
N ASN A 941 16.40 -109.49 -19.71
CA ASN A 941 17.43 -110.46 -20.12
C ASN A 941 18.63 -109.83 -20.87
N GLY A 942 19.81 -109.93 -20.28
CA GLY A 942 21.08 -109.58 -20.93
C GLY A 942 22.14 -110.66 -20.73
N ASN A 943 22.00 -111.81 -21.39
CA ASN A 943 23.10 -112.77 -21.51
C ASN A 943 23.79 -112.59 -22.87
N TYR A 944 25.02 -112.08 -22.87
CA TYR A 944 25.92 -112.10 -24.02
C TYR A 944 26.54 -113.51 -24.15
N VAL A 945 26.24 -114.23 -25.24
CA VAL A 945 27.02 -115.42 -25.64
C VAL A 945 27.50 -115.17 -27.07
N PRO A 946 28.81 -115.05 -27.33
CA PRO A 946 29.33 -114.94 -28.69
C PRO A 946 29.25 -116.29 -29.40
N ASN A 947 28.81 -116.31 -30.66
CA ASN A 947 28.94 -117.48 -31.53
C ASN A 947 30.35 -117.51 -32.17
N SER A 948 30.71 -118.63 -32.80
CA SER A 948 32.05 -118.93 -33.33
C SER A 948 32.56 -117.98 -34.43
N ASN A 949 31.78 -116.98 -34.85
CA ASN A 949 32.17 -116.00 -35.87
C ASN A 949 32.16 -114.53 -35.36
N GLY A 950 31.99 -114.27 -34.06
CA GLY A 950 32.28 -112.95 -33.49
C GLY A 950 31.27 -111.81 -33.74
N ASP A 951 30.15 -112.07 -34.42
CA ASP A 951 29.12 -111.05 -34.67
C ASP A 951 27.91 -111.20 -33.74
N THR A 952 27.66 -110.16 -32.92
CA THR A 952 26.50 -110.04 -32.03
C THR A 952 25.31 -109.41 -32.76
N VAL A 953 24.22 -110.17 -32.93
CA VAL A 953 22.89 -109.61 -33.26
C VAL A 953 21.86 -110.26 -32.33
N ALA A 954 21.09 -109.43 -31.63
CA ALA A 954 20.12 -109.84 -30.62
C ALA A 954 18.93 -110.61 -31.26
N PRO A 955 18.61 -111.86 -30.84
CA PRO A 955 17.45 -112.56 -31.37
C PRO A 955 16.22 -112.41 -30.46
N GLY A 956 15.09 -112.09 -31.09
CA GLY A 956 13.75 -112.11 -30.48
C GLY A 956 13.31 -113.51 -30.03
N LEU A 957 12.62 -113.52 -28.89
CA LEU A 957 12.21 -114.64 -28.05
C LEU A 957 11.13 -115.54 -28.66
N HIS A 958 11.06 -116.80 -28.19
CA HIS A 958 9.78 -117.46 -27.88
C HIS A 958 9.91 -118.50 -26.74
N HIS A 959 9.06 -118.30 -25.71
CA HIS A 959 8.46 -119.24 -24.74
C HIS A 959 9.40 -120.12 -23.87
N THR A 960 9.11 -120.46 -22.61
CA THR A 960 8.08 -120.18 -21.60
C THR A 960 8.61 -120.82 -20.31
N ASP A 961 8.34 -120.19 -19.17
CA ASP A 961 8.38 -120.74 -17.81
C ASP A 961 9.64 -121.46 -17.32
N VAL A 962 10.29 -120.89 -16.29
CA VAL A 962 11.04 -121.70 -15.31
C VAL A 962 10.59 -121.27 -13.91
N ASN A 963 9.82 -122.14 -13.26
CA ASN A 963 9.71 -122.13 -11.81
C ASN A 963 10.74 -123.12 -11.24
N ILE A 964 11.74 -122.51 -10.60
CA ILE A 964 12.83 -123.05 -9.75
C ILE A 964 13.87 -123.93 -10.45
#